data_AF-A0A932MRS1-F1
#
_entry.id   AF-A0A932MRS1-F1
#
_cell.length_a   1.000
_cell.length_b   1.000
_cell.length_c   1.000
_cell.angle_alpha   90.00
_cell.angle_beta   90.00
_cell.angle_gamma   90.00
#
_symmetry.space_group_name_H-M   'P 1'
#
loop_
_entity.id
_entity.type
_entity.pdbx_description
1 polymer ?
#
loop_
_entity_poly.entity_id
_entity_poly.type
_entity_poly.pdbx_seq_one_letter_code
_entity_poly.pdbx_strand_id
1 'polypeptide(L)'
;MNPTLRYLIRGVSLLPVFFFLSIFSSRAQQSFTKIDGWNAFVHLPDNYSSTTLKYPVIIFVPGTGEVGTDTNRLKTYGPSYFIAQGHNMQFLVNGNLEKPIVISLQPVATWPTMAVMNRKLDSICSRWRVDLNRIYLTGLSMGGWCWDSYVTENQTYANRPAAIVAMSAPPPTTISNFSWFANDGGKWWGFEGTTDYRSMDKIRDTMNAAVPGSARYTQYVGGHCCWNTWYNPSWTEAGESIYTWMLKQSKSATANQPPVAAAGPDQTITLPLAIVSLNGSGTDPDGTIGSYQWTKVAGPGAVIINPLNAAQTVVSGLLQGVYSFELTVTDNSGATDRDTLNVTVLPITGGSGTANAGTDTVIYLNQIRPDTAILNGSGSTGISSFLWTKISGPGNPVISIPSAAITNVLGLQEGVYQFLLTGNGLSLDTVTVHVKDYMKKNIRPCRTGAPQAFTLAKNDANQLYRPYITRDNVVPGLMGGDTLYIPGGTYSTGVELGDVGGGPGCPIIIAPKDQPVIITNNGFFNLADRDTAVICYAKFDGTLLRSKGYPYGWVVDNSSALPADLTRVGLAVNWAHHLDISGLFVHHAALGLMYKMDAKAMVQGQYDKFLLRNVKIHDNFIFRSNAEGMYIGHTGISGNTSGNSTPYGPPPRMDSVEIYNNILDSLKLDGIQLSNSLKSCKIYNNLVRRYGVANQSSHKVGILSGGNIEAIKIYNNMVENGTGTGIVVFGFGNAQVYHNVVDSIHSGANIEYGVYMQQNAVYPETISALVPNVTGNILKDAEVAPVYTAGNGGTSGGNVSGNYFINNASNTVANNSGATVASNTIINNFPVELNIVGRTTTGYSVNITQADSTRTFTDVSTMVDWIFSRLSAPPPPNQVPIANAGVDQTVTLPTSTVTLSGSGTDPDGTIASYQWSKIAGPTQFTITTPSAAQTTVTGLVQGVYQFVLTVTDNIGATDRDTVQVTVNAAPNQAPTANAGVNQTITLQVSTATLTGSGTDPDGTIASYQWSKIAGPAQFVVVSPLNAQTGVTNLVQGVYQFVLTVTDN
;
A
#
# COMPACT_ATOMS: atom_id res chain seq x y z
N MET A 1 13.51 80.51 35.57
CA MET A 1 14.71 81.37 35.37
C MET A 1 15.94 80.48 35.40
N ASN A 2 16.86 80.74 34.46
CA ASN A 2 18.09 80.05 34.01
C ASN A 2 19.23 80.05 35.09
N PRO A 3 20.50 79.55 34.92
CA PRO A 3 21.15 78.91 33.75
C PRO A 3 22.30 77.83 33.95
N THR A 4 22.55 77.10 32.85
CA THR A 4 23.83 76.69 32.16
C THR A 4 24.92 75.70 32.67
N LEU A 5 25.16 74.72 31.76
CA LEU A 5 26.43 74.19 31.17
C LEU A 5 27.13 72.89 31.66
N ARG A 6 26.77 71.79 30.98
CA ARG A 6 27.57 70.82 30.18
C ARG A 6 28.74 69.97 30.78
N TYR A 7 28.56 68.66 30.52
CA TYR A 7 29.51 67.62 30.09
C TYR A 7 30.36 66.81 31.12
N LEU A 8 30.11 65.48 31.08
CA LEU A 8 31.08 64.38 30.90
C LEU A 8 31.75 63.65 32.10
N ILE A 9 31.44 62.34 32.18
CA ILE A 9 32.32 61.16 32.38
C ILE A 9 32.88 60.76 33.79
N ARG A 10 32.70 59.44 34.04
CA ARG A 10 33.48 58.43 34.82
C ARG A 10 33.26 58.20 36.32
N GLY A 11 32.84 56.95 36.61
CA GLY A 11 33.42 56.04 37.63
C GLY A 11 32.67 55.97 38.97
N VAL A 12 32.49 54.85 39.68
CA VAL A 12 32.99 53.45 39.63
C VAL A 12 32.08 52.55 40.52
N SER A 13 32.09 51.23 40.25
CA SER A 13 31.80 50.03 41.11
C SER A 13 30.37 49.56 41.42
N LEU A 14 30.01 48.34 40.96
CA LEU A 14 29.94 47.10 41.77
C LEU A 14 29.53 45.86 40.91
N LEU A 15 30.00 44.69 41.34
CA LEU A 15 29.97 43.34 40.74
C LEU A 15 28.63 42.59 41.04
N PRO A 16 28.35 41.39 40.49
CA PRO A 16 27.32 41.16 39.45
C PRO A 16 26.08 40.38 39.94
N VAL A 17 24.95 40.55 39.24
CA VAL A 17 23.83 39.59 39.24
C VAL A 17 23.74 38.99 37.84
N PHE A 18 23.92 37.67 37.76
CA PHE A 18 23.78 36.89 36.53
C PHE A 18 22.33 36.91 36.05
N PHE A 19 22.06 37.62 34.95
CA PHE A 19 20.98 37.26 34.03
C PHE A 19 21.62 36.74 32.75
N PHE A 20 21.46 35.46 32.49
CA PHE A 20 21.74 34.87 31.18
C PHE A 20 20.78 35.49 30.16
N LEU A 21 21.19 36.58 29.50
CA LEU A 21 20.67 36.89 28.18
C LEU A 21 21.41 35.96 27.21
N SER A 22 20.71 34.90 26.79
CA SER A 22 21.09 34.11 25.63
C SER A 22 21.20 35.05 24.42
N ILE A 23 22.43 35.38 24.06
CA ILE A 23 22.76 35.97 22.77
C ILE A 23 22.36 34.91 21.74
N PHE A 24 21.23 35.09 21.06
CA PHE A 24 20.97 34.35 19.83
C PHE A 24 22.06 34.77 18.83
N SER A 25 23.09 33.94 18.69
CA SER A 25 24.00 34.01 17.56
C SER A 25 23.16 33.88 16.28
N SER A 26 23.23 34.88 15.40
CA SER A 26 22.59 34.91 14.09
C SER A 26 23.08 33.74 13.22
N ARG A 27 22.44 32.59 13.34
CA ARG A 27 22.83 31.33 12.67
C ARG A 27 22.10 31.11 11.33
N ALA A 28 21.51 32.15 10.74
CA ALA A 28 20.62 32.04 9.57
C ALA A 28 21.20 32.62 8.27
N GLN A 29 22.53 32.61 8.08
CA GLN A 29 23.12 33.10 6.83
C GLN A 29 23.26 31.99 5.76
N GLN A 30 23.38 30.73 6.17
CA GLN A 30 23.60 29.58 5.30
C GLN A 30 22.53 28.51 5.53
N SER A 31 22.02 27.90 4.46
CA SER A 31 21.04 26.81 4.56
C SER A 31 21.20 25.79 3.44
N PHE A 32 20.86 24.54 3.75
CA PHE A 32 20.61 23.52 2.74
C PHE A 32 19.11 23.43 2.48
N THR A 33 18.74 23.42 1.21
CA THR A 33 17.34 23.31 0.77
C THR A 33 17.25 22.47 -0.51
N LYS A 34 16.03 22.31 -1.02
CA LYS A 34 15.78 21.72 -2.34
C LYS A 34 15.15 22.74 -3.27
N ILE A 35 15.65 22.79 -4.51
CA ILE A 35 15.09 23.58 -5.60
C ILE A 35 14.67 22.60 -6.68
N ASP A 36 13.38 22.36 -6.82
CA ASP A 36 12.74 21.40 -7.73
C ASP A 36 13.40 20.02 -7.72
N GLY A 37 13.61 19.46 -6.52
CA GLY A 37 14.21 18.15 -6.32
C GLY A 37 15.75 18.10 -6.31
N TRP A 38 16.45 19.19 -6.64
CA TRP A 38 17.91 19.29 -6.54
C TRP A 38 18.33 19.83 -5.19
N ASN A 39 19.39 19.29 -4.60
CA ASN A 39 19.96 19.88 -3.40
C ASN A 39 20.54 21.26 -3.74
N ALA A 40 20.41 22.21 -2.82
CA ALA A 40 20.96 23.55 -2.97
C ALA A 40 21.60 24.01 -1.66
N PHE A 41 22.79 24.59 -1.76
CA PHE A 41 23.43 25.32 -0.67
C PHE A 41 23.26 26.82 -0.92
N VAL A 42 22.61 27.50 0.02
CA VAL A 42 22.19 28.91 -0.12
C VAL A 42 22.89 29.74 0.94
N HIS A 43 23.53 30.82 0.52
CA HIS A 43 24.11 31.86 1.37
C HIS A 43 23.41 33.19 1.12
N LEU A 44 22.83 33.76 2.16
CA LEU A 44 22.12 35.03 2.12
C LEU A 44 23.00 36.18 2.65
N PRO A 45 22.76 37.43 2.22
CA PRO A 45 23.36 38.61 2.84
C PRO A 45 23.05 38.72 4.34
N ASP A 46 23.99 39.24 5.12
CA ASP A 46 23.83 39.45 6.57
C ASP A 46 22.63 40.36 6.92
N ASN A 47 22.33 41.32 6.05
CA ASN A 47 21.21 42.25 6.17
C ASN A 47 19.93 41.76 5.47
N TYR A 48 19.88 40.52 4.98
CA TYR A 48 18.74 40.02 4.23
C TYR A 48 17.46 40.05 5.07
N SER A 49 17.48 39.56 6.30
CA SER A 49 16.29 39.54 7.17
C SER A 49 15.88 40.92 7.69
N SER A 50 16.77 41.92 7.61
CA SER A 50 16.55 43.27 8.15
C SER A 50 16.21 44.32 7.10
N THR A 51 16.13 43.95 5.81
CA THR A 51 15.78 44.88 4.73
C THR A 51 14.77 44.26 3.77
N THR A 52 14.20 45.09 2.88
CA THR A 52 13.34 44.67 1.76
C THR A 52 14.05 44.76 0.41
N LEU A 53 15.36 45.01 0.40
CA LEU A 53 16.14 45.20 -0.81
C LEU A 53 16.13 43.94 -1.69
N LYS A 54 16.17 44.16 -3.01
CA LYS A 54 16.51 43.13 -3.99
C LYS A 54 18.04 43.05 -4.08
N TYR A 55 18.56 41.83 -4.22
CA TYR A 55 19.99 41.55 -4.20
C TYR A 55 20.46 40.93 -5.50
N PRO A 56 21.70 41.20 -5.96
CA PRO A 56 22.31 40.41 -7.01
C PRO A 56 22.33 38.93 -6.62
N VAL A 57 22.26 38.02 -7.58
CA VAL A 57 22.34 36.58 -7.33
C VAL A 57 23.45 35.94 -8.14
N ILE A 58 24.26 35.10 -7.49
CA ILE A 58 25.28 34.27 -8.12
C ILE A 58 24.83 32.81 -8.01
N ILE A 59 24.59 32.17 -9.15
CA ILE A 59 24.13 30.79 -9.22
C ILE A 59 25.25 29.92 -9.77
N PHE A 60 25.74 29.02 -8.92
CA PHE A 60 26.82 28.09 -9.24
C PHE A 60 26.29 26.68 -9.53
N VAL A 61 26.81 26.06 -10.60
CA VAL A 61 26.57 24.65 -10.94
C VAL A 61 27.92 23.93 -11.03
N PRO A 62 28.11 22.82 -10.30
CA PRO A 62 29.37 22.08 -10.30
C PRO A 62 29.50 21.17 -11.54
N GLY A 63 30.57 20.39 -11.59
CA GLY A 63 30.87 19.49 -12.70
C GLY A 63 30.10 18.16 -12.60
N THR A 64 30.35 17.27 -13.56
CA THR A 64 29.83 15.89 -13.52
C THR A 64 30.24 15.16 -12.26
N GLY A 65 31.41 15.51 -11.70
CA GLY A 65 31.94 14.98 -10.45
C GLY A 65 30.90 15.09 -9.34
N GLU A 66 30.32 16.25 -9.09
CA GLU A 66 29.50 16.54 -7.91
C GLU A 66 27.99 16.23 -8.08
N VAL A 67 27.59 15.70 -9.24
CA VAL A 67 26.22 15.24 -9.51
C VAL A 67 25.81 14.15 -8.52
N GLY A 68 24.56 14.19 -8.06
CA GLY A 68 23.97 13.19 -7.17
C GLY A 68 23.21 13.80 -6.00
N THR A 69 23.18 13.09 -4.89
CA THR A 69 22.36 13.44 -3.70
C THR A 69 23.18 13.77 -2.46
N ASP A 70 24.51 13.60 -2.48
CA ASP A 70 25.38 13.93 -1.36
C ASP A 70 25.64 15.44 -1.29
N THR A 71 24.94 16.11 -0.38
CA THR A 71 25.03 17.56 -0.15
C THR A 71 26.43 18.05 0.23
N ASN A 72 27.32 17.20 0.76
CA ASN A 72 28.68 17.61 1.09
C ASN A 72 29.49 17.96 -0.15
N ARG A 73 29.16 17.36 -1.30
CA ARG A 73 29.86 17.59 -2.56
C ARG A 73 29.66 18.99 -3.12
N LEU A 74 28.60 19.69 -2.70
CA LEU A 74 28.39 21.10 -3.03
C LEU A 74 29.47 22.02 -2.45
N LYS A 75 30.16 21.59 -1.39
CA LYS A 75 31.22 22.38 -0.74
C LYS A 75 32.62 22.03 -1.24
N THR A 76 32.76 21.11 -2.20
CA THR A 76 34.07 20.68 -2.71
C THR A 76 34.74 21.77 -3.54
N TYR A 77 33.97 22.45 -4.40
CA TYR A 77 34.48 23.45 -5.33
C TYR A 77 33.56 24.67 -5.42
N GLY A 78 34.08 25.76 -5.97
CA GLY A 78 33.29 26.95 -6.28
C GLY A 78 33.02 27.84 -5.06
N PRO A 79 32.02 28.74 -5.15
CA PRO A 79 31.74 29.70 -4.08
C PRO A 79 31.41 29.03 -2.73
N SER A 80 30.70 27.89 -2.77
CA SER A 80 30.33 27.14 -1.57
C SER A 80 31.52 26.60 -0.77
N TYR A 81 32.64 26.30 -1.43
CA TYR A 81 33.88 25.93 -0.75
C TYR A 81 34.36 27.06 0.16
N PHE A 82 34.45 28.29 -0.36
CA PHE A 82 34.93 29.44 0.39
C PHE A 82 33.95 29.91 1.46
N ILE A 83 32.64 29.80 1.20
CA ILE A 83 31.60 30.08 2.21
C ILE A 83 31.70 29.09 3.37
N ALA A 84 31.96 27.81 3.09
CA ALA A 84 32.18 26.80 4.13
C ALA A 84 33.45 27.06 4.95
N GLN A 85 34.43 27.77 4.39
CA GLN A 85 35.64 28.23 5.09
C GLN A 85 35.46 29.59 5.81
N GLY A 86 34.23 30.12 5.84
CA GLY A 86 33.90 31.35 6.59
C GLY A 86 33.93 32.64 5.79
N HIS A 87 34.07 32.60 4.47
CA HIS A 87 33.97 33.81 3.65
C HIS A 87 32.52 34.32 3.54
N ASN A 88 32.29 35.62 3.82
CA ASN A 88 30.94 36.19 3.88
C ASN A 88 30.36 36.63 2.52
N MET A 89 31.12 36.50 1.43
CA MET A 89 30.72 36.87 0.07
C MET A 89 30.27 38.33 -0.04
N GLN A 90 31.06 39.24 0.52
CA GLN A 90 30.85 40.68 0.43
C GLN A 90 32.03 41.31 -0.31
N PHE A 91 31.74 42.21 -1.24
CA PHE A 91 32.75 42.75 -2.15
C PHE A 91 32.59 44.26 -2.30
N LEU A 92 33.70 45.00 -2.27
CA LEU A 92 33.69 46.42 -2.58
C LEU A 92 33.73 46.60 -4.11
N VAL A 93 32.66 47.14 -4.68
CA VAL A 93 32.50 47.34 -6.13
C VAL A 93 32.14 48.80 -6.37
N ASN A 94 32.99 49.52 -7.11
CA ASN A 94 32.81 50.96 -7.40
C ASN A 94 32.55 51.82 -6.14
N GLY A 95 33.19 51.48 -5.01
CA GLY A 95 33.00 52.18 -3.73
C GLY A 95 31.79 51.72 -2.90
N ASN A 96 30.95 50.83 -3.43
CA ASN A 96 29.78 50.29 -2.74
C ASN A 96 30.04 48.86 -2.24
N LEU A 97 29.58 48.55 -1.03
CA LEU A 97 29.66 47.20 -0.48
C LEU A 97 28.52 46.33 -1.04
N GLU A 98 28.83 45.51 -2.03
CA GLU A 98 27.91 44.57 -2.67
C GLU A 98 27.82 43.27 -1.86
N LYS A 99 26.59 42.78 -1.68
CA LYS A 99 26.28 41.58 -0.89
C LYS A 99 25.36 40.64 -1.69
N PRO A 100 25.88 39.82 -2.63
CA PRO A 100 25.05 38.92 -3.41
C PRO A 100 24.43 37.78 -2.58
N ILE A 101 23.28 37.29 -3.04
CA ILE A 101 22.82 35.95 -2.72
C ILE A 101 23.69 34.96 -3.50
N VAL A 102 24.16 33.89 -2.85
CA VAL A 102 24.93 32.84 -3.53
C VAL A 102 24.21 31.50 -3.39
N ILE A 103 23.94 30.85 -4.52
CA ILE A 103 23.22 29.57 -4.57
C ILE A 103 24.05 28.57 -5.37
N SER A 104 24.42 27.45 -4.73
CA SER A 104 25.06 26.33 -5.41
C SER A 104 24.09 25.18 -5.58
N LEU A 105 23.83 24.78 -6.81
CA LEU A 105 22.86 23.75 -7.19
C LEU A 105 23.56 22.41 -7.41
N GLN A 106 22.99 21.30 -6.90
CA GLN A 106 23.47 19.95 -7.15
C GLN A 106 22.55 19.24 -8.16
N PRO A 107 22.98 19.09 -9.43
CA PRO A 107 22.24 18.29 -10.38
C PRO A 107 22.09 16.85 -9.91
N VAL A 108 20.91 16.26 -10.13
CA VAL A 108 20.66 14.83 -9.85
C VAL A 108 21.00 13.91 -11.03
N ALA A 109 21.30 14.50 -12.19
CA ALA A 109 21.74 13.83 -13.41
C ALA A 109 22.80 14.68 -14.12
N THR A 110 23.66 14.02 -14.89
CA THR A 110 24.61 14.70 -15.77
C THR A 110 23.89 15.32 -16.97
N TRP A 111 24.42 16.42 -17.49
CA TRP A 111 23.93 17.12 -18.69
C TRP A 111 22.42 17.46 -18.64
N PRO A 112 21.97 18.21 -17.62
CA PRO A 112 20.58 18.65 -17.52
C PRO A 112 20.18 19.52 -18.73
N THR A 113 18.92 19.41 -19.16
CA THR A 113 18.40 20.20 -20.30
C THR A 113 18.20 21.67 -19.93
N MET A 114 18.24 22.58 -20.91
CA MET A 114 18.10 24.01 -20.63
C MET A 114 16.71 24.38 -20.11
N ALA A 115 15.68 23.61 -20.45
CA ALA A 115 14.36 23.72 -19.83
C ALA A 115 14.37 23.40 -18.33
N VAL A 116 15.16 22.40 -17.90
CA VAL A 116 15.35 22.11 -16.46
C VAL A 116 16.08 23.27 -15.80
N MET A 117 17.16 23.78 -16.42
CA MET A 117 17.93 24.93 -15.91
C MET A 117 17.06 26.18 -15.79
N ASN A 118 16.19 26.45 -16.77
CA ASN A 118 15.23 27.55 -16.75
C ASN A 118 14.28 27.47 -15.55
N ARG A 119 13.71 26.29 -15.30
CA ARG A 119 12.83 26.08 -14.14
C ARG A 119 13.56 26.32 -12.82
N LYS A 120 14.83 25.92 -12.71
CA LYS A 120 15.63 26.21 -11.49
C LYS A 120 15.80 27.71 -11.31
N LEU A 121 16.07 28.45 -12.38
CA LEU A 121 16.21 29.91 -12.33
C LEU A 121 14.88 30.57 -11.93
N ASP A 122 13.74 30.12 -12.44
CA ASP A 122 12.41 30.62 -12.06
C ASP A 122 12.11 30.37 -10.57
N SER A 123 12.41 29.16 -10.10
CA SER A 123 12.25 28.78 -8.69
C SER A 123 13.17 29.57 -7.76
N ILE A 124 14.35 29.99 -8.23
CA ILE A 124 15.25 30.87 -7.48
C ILE A 124 14.68 32.29 -7.41
N CYS A 125 14.34 32.87 -8.55
CA CYS A 125 13.87 34.25 -8.62
C CYS A 125 12.51 34.47 -7.94
N SER A 126 11.68 33.44 -7.84
CA SER A 126 10.40 33.49 -7.11
C SER A 126 10.55 33.33 -5.59
N ARG A 127 11.58 32.60 -5.14
CA ARG A 127 11.76 32.28 -3.72
C ARG A 127 12.58 33.31 -2.95
N TRP A 128 13.48 34.01 -3.63
CA TRP A 128 14.35 35.02 -3.02
C TRP A 128 14.20 36.38 -3.71
N ARG A 129 14.39 37.47 -2.95
CA ARG A 129 14.42 38.86 -3.45
C ARG A 129 15.65 39.12 -4.32
N VAL A 130 15.57 38.68 -5.57
CA VAL A 130 16.61 38.83 -6.58
C VAL A 130 16.41 40.14 -7.37
N ASP A 131 17.50 40.84 -7.60
CA ASP A 131 17.60 41.90 -8.60
C ASP A 131 17.74 41.25 -9.98
N LEU A 132 16.67 41.31 -10.77
CA LEU A 132 16.58 40.59 -12.04
C LEU A 132 17.54 41.15 -13.10
N ASN A 133 18.03 42.37 -12.96
CA ASN A 133 19.05 42.95 -13.85
C ASN A 133 20.47 42.52 -13.48
N ARG A 134 20.63 41.82 -12.35
CA ARG A 134 21.91 41.39 -11.77
C ARG A 134 21.89 39.90 -11.38
N ILE A 135 21.49 39.08 -12.35
CA ILE A 135 21.60 37.62 -12.29
C ILE A 135 22.95 37.20 -12.89
N TYR A 136 23.76 36.48 -12.13
CA TYR A 136 25.06 35.99 -12.56
C TYR A 136 25.11 34.48 -12.50
N LEU A 137 25.53 33.86 -13.59
CA LEU A 137 25.59 32.41 -13.72
C LEU A 137 27.05 31.98 -13.79
N THR A 138 27.38 30.92 -13.06
CA THR A 138 28.75 30.42 -13.07
C THR A 138 28.81 28.93 -12.85
N GLY A 139 29.84 28.27 -13.37
CA GLY A 139 29.98 26.84 -13.22
C GLY A 139 31.31 26.32 -13.73
N LEU A 140 31.60 25.08 -13.36
CA LEU A 140 32.81 24.37 -13.79
C LEU A 140 32.44 23.15 -14.64
N SER A 141 33.23 22.87 -15.68
CA SER A 141 33.04 21.74 -16.58
C SER A 141 31.61 21.67 -17.12
N MET A 142 30.87 20.60 -16.81
CA MET A 142 29.44 20.46 -17.11
C MET A 142 28.61 21.68 -16.68
N GLY A 143 28.83 22.23 -15.49
CA GLY A 143 28.05 23.38 -15.00
C GLY A 143 28.32 24.66 -15.79
N GLY A 144 29.56 24.85 -16.27
CA GLY A 144 29.88 25.93 -17.20
C GLY A 144 29.18 25.73 -18.55
N TRP A 145 29.22 24.51 -19.09
CA TRP A 145 28.50 24.15 -20.30
C TRP A 145 26.99 24.34 -20.17
N CYS A 146 26.40 24.05 -19.00
CA CYS A 146 24.97 24.26 -18.79
C CYS A 146 24.60 25.73 -18.97
N TRP A 147 25.38 26.67 -18.42
CA TRP A 147 25.07 28.10 -18.55
C TRP A 147 25.39 28.67 -19.94
N ASP A 148 26.47 28.20 -20.56
CA ASP A 148 26.79 28.56 -21.95
C ASP A 148 25.72 28.03 -22.93
N SER A 149 25.26 26.80 -22.73
CA SER A 149 24.16 26.21 -23.52
C SER A 149 22.84 26.92 -23.26
N TYR A 150 22.61 27.35 -22.02
CA TYR A 150 21.37 28.01 -21.61
C TYR A 150 21.10 29.27 -22.44
N VAL A 151 22.13 30.09 -22.66
CA VAL A 151 22.01 31.33 -23.45
C VAL A 151 22.11 31.13 -24.96
N THR A 152 22.51 29.96 -25.42
CA THR A 152 22.63 29.66 -26.87
C THR A 152 21.47 28.82 -27.43
N GLU A 153 20.73 28.13 -26.57
CA GLU A 153 19.59 27.29 -26.97
C GLU A 153 18.31 28.12 -27.21
N ASN A 154 18.13 29.23 -26.47
CA ASN A 154 16.92 30.05 -26.56
C ASN A 154 17.23 31.53 -26.35
N GLN A 155 16.79 32.38 -27.28
CA GLN A 155 17.02 33.83 -27.23
C GLN A 155 16.37 34.50 -26.00
N THR A 156 15.21 34.00 -25.54
CA THR A 156 14.58 34.46 -24.29
C THR A 156 15.37 34.01 -23.05
N TYR A 157 16.15 32.94 -23.11
CA TYR A 157 17.02 32.58 -21.98
C TYR A 157 18.28 33.45 -21.96
N ALA A 158 18.80 33.79 -23.15
CA ALA A 158 19.92 34.71 -23.32
C ALA A 158 19.67 36.09 -22.69
N ASN A 159 18.40 36.54 -22.62
CA ASN A 159 18.11 37.86 -22.07
C ASN A 159 18.18 37.96 -20.53
N ARG A 160 18.24 36.82 -19.83
CA ARG A 160 18.04 36.78 -18.37
C ARG A 160 19.29 37.10 -17.55
N PRO A 161 20.47 36.51 -17.80
CA PRO A 161 21.65 36.76 -16.96
C PRO A 161 22.37 38.03 -17.39
N ALA A 162 22.92 38.81 -16.45
CA ALA A 162 23.79 39.94 -16.77
C ALA A 162 25.22 39.50 -17.10
N ALA A 163 25.71 38.43 -16.44
CA ALA A 163 27.02 37.88 -16.72
C ALA A 163 27.09 36.36 -16.53
N ILE A 164 28.02 35.74 -17.26
CA ILE A 164 28.36 34.33 -17.16
C ILE A 164 29.87 34.17 -16.95
N VAL A 165 30.27 33.35 -15.98
CA VAL A 165 31.66 32.91 -15.78
C VAL A 165 31.73 31.39 -15.94
N ALA A 166 32.35 30.91 -17.01
CA ALA A 166 32.45 29.50 -17.34
C ALA A 166 33.88 28.99 -17.19
N MET A 167 34.08 27.91 -16.43
CA MET A 167 35.41 27.33 -16.18
C MET A 167 35.57 25.97 -16.84
N SER A 168 36.52 25.86 -17.76
CA SER A 168 36.80 24.69 -18.61
C SER A 168 35.52 24.02 -19.12
N ALA A 169 34.56 24.82 -19.57
CA ALA A 169 33.34 24.31 -20.16
C ALA A 169 33.65 23.77 -21.56
N PRO A 170 33.13 22.60 -21.97
CA PRO A 170 33.00 22.34 -23.39
C PRO A 170 32.14 23.46 -24.03
N PRO A 171 32.48 23.97 -25.22
CA PRO A 171 31.66 24.97 -25.88
C PRO A 171 30.30 24.36 -26.28
N PRO A 172 29.23 25.16 -26.32
CA PRO A 172 27.93 24.69 -26.79
C PRO A 172 27.96 24.41 -28.30
N THR A 173 26.99 23.62 -28.77
CA THR A 173 26.91 23.18 -30.18
C THR A 173 26.74 24.34 -31.17
N THR A 174 26.12 25.45 -30.75
CA THR A 174 25.80 26.61 -31.59
C THR A 174 26.42 27.89 -31.01
N ILE A 175 27.75 27.98 -31.06
CA ILE A 175 28.51 29.14 -30.55
C ILE A 175 28.03 30.47 -31.16
N SER A 176 27.59 30.49 -32.43
CA SER A 176 27.08 31.69 -33.11
C SER A 176 25.94 32.39 -32.35
N ASN A 177 25.14 31.63 -31.60
CA ASN A 177 23.98 32.15 -30.86
C ASN A 177 24.39 32.94 -29.62
N PHE A 178 25.65 32.89 -29.19
CA PHE A 178 26.16 33.81 -28.16
C PHE A 178 26.06 35.28 -28.56
N SER A 179 25.93 35.57 -29.86
CA SER A 179 25.60 36.92 -30.33
C SER A 179 24.29 37.44 -29.74
N TRP A 180 23.29 36.59 -29.47
CA TRP A 180 22.07 36.99 -28.77
C TRP A 180 22.37 37.51 -27.36
N PHE A 181 23.20 36.78 -26.63
CA PHE A 181 23.61 37.16 -25.29
C PHE A 181 24.40 38.47 -25.28
N ALA A 182 25.35 38.62 -26.20
CA ALA A 182 26.16 39.83 -26.36
C ALA A 182 25.31 41.06 -26.73
N ASN A 183 24.40 40.91 -27.70
CA ASN A 183 23.51 41.99 -28.17
C ASN A 183 22.54 42.46 -27.09
N ASP A 184 22.13 41.57 -26.19
CA ASP A 184 21.30 41.90 -25.04
C ASP A 184 22.12 42.45 -23.85
N GLY A 185 23.35 42.93 -24.08
CA GLY A 185 24.21 43.50 -23.05
C GLY A 185 24.85 42.49 -22.09
N GLY A 186 24.72 41.20 -22.37
CA GLY A 186 25.32 40.12 -21.59
C GLY A 186 26.84 40.11 -21.66
N LYS A 187 27.47 39.73 -20.53
CA LYS A 187 28.93 39.70 -20.38
C LYS A 187 29.42 38.30 -20.08
N TRP A 188 30.48 37.86 -20.75
CA TRP A 188 30.99 36.50 -20.58
C TRP A 188 32.48 36.48 -20.24
N TRP A 189 32.88 35.62 -19.31
CA TRP A 189 34.29 35.36 -19.00
C TRP A 189 34.57 33.86 -18.94
N GLY A 190 35.31 33.38 -19.94
CA GLY A 190 35.75 31.98 -20.01
C GLY A 190 37.14 31.75 -19.45
N PHE A 191 37.33 30.59 -18.81
CA PHE A 191 38.62 30.14 -18.28
C PHE A 191 38.97 28.77 -18.86
N GLU A 192 40.20 28.60 -19.35
CA GLU A 192 40.63 27.35 -19.98
C GLU A 192 42.11 27.05 -19.72
N GLY A 193 42.45 25.77 -19.52
CA GLY A 193 43.83 25.33 -19.29
C GLY A 193 44.57 25.05 -20.60
N THR A 194 45.87 25.35 -20.67
CA THR A 194 46.70 25.09 -21.86
C THR A 194 46.73 23.63 -22.32
N THR A 195 46.47 22.68 -21.41
CA THR A 195 46.42 21.23 -21.70
C THR A 195 45.00 20.64 -21.74
N ASP A 196 43.98 21.49 -21.57
CA ASP A 196 42.55 21.16 -21.70
C ASP A 196 41.89 22.18 -22.63
N TYR A 197 42.48 22.35 -23.82
CA TYR A 197 42.01 23.30 -24.83
C TYR A 197 40.73 22.79 -25.50
N ARG A 198 39.60 23.45 -25.22
CA ARG A 198 38.23 23.19 -25.71
C ARG A 198 37.73 24.28 -26.66
N SER A 199 38.59 25.23 -27.05
CA SER A 199 38.26 26.35 -27.94
C SER A 199 37.22 27.33 -27.35
N MET A 200 37.27 27.58 -26.04
CA MET A 200 36.43 28.60 -25.40
C MET A 200 36.75 30.03 -25.88
N ASP A 201 37.95 30.25 -26.43
CA ASP A 201 38.36 31.50 -27.08
C ASP A 201 37.46 31.89 -28.27
N LYS A 202 36.87 30.91 -28.96
CA LYS A 202 35.89 31.15 -30.04
C LYS A 202 34.59 31.78 -29.55
N ILE A 203 34.18 31.53 -28.31
CA ILE A 203 33.01 32.19 -27.70
C ILE A 203 33.32 33.67 -27.50
N ARG A 204 34.51 33.99 -26.98
CA ARG A 204 34.99 35.39 -26.87
C ARG A 204 34.97 36.07 -28.22
N ASP A 205 35.54 35.45 -29.25
CA ASP A 205 35.63 36.05 -30.58
C ASP A 205 34.25 36.29 -31.20
N THR A 206 33.33 35.33 -31.03
CA THR A 206 31.94 35.46 -31.51
C THR A 206 31.21 36.62 -30.81
N MET A 207 31.32 36.70 -29.48
CA MET A 207 30.68 37.76 -28.71
C MET A 207 31.30 39.13 -29.00
N ASN A 208 32.62 39.24 -29.04
CA ASN A 208 33.31 40.51 -29.33
C ASN A 208 33.15 40.97 -30.78
N ALA A 209 32.91 40.05 -31.72
CA ALA A 209 32.50 40.39 -33.09
C ALA A 209 31.08 40.99 -33.15
N ALA A 210 30.16 40.50 -32.31
CA ALA A 210 28.81 41.05 -32.21
C ALA A 210 28.78 42.39 -31.46
N VAL A 211 29.41 42.44 -30.27
CA VAL A 211 29.50 43.63 -29.41
C VAL A 211 30.90 43.69 -28.81
N PRO A 212 31.77 44.64 -29.22
CA PRO A 212 33.13 44.76 -28.70
C PRO A 212 33.19 44.86 -27.17
N GLY A 213 34.05 44.07 -26.54
CA GLY A 213 34.21 44.05 -25.08
C GLY A 213 33.04 43.39 -24.33
N SER A 214 32.22 42.58 -25.00
CA SER A 214 31.18 41.76 -24.37
C SER A 214 31.73 40.45 -23.78
N ALA A 215 32.93 40.03 -24.17
CA ALA A 215 33.54 38.82 -23.66
C ALA A 215 35.04 38.95 -23.33
N ARG A 216 35.45 38.26 -22.27
CA ARG A 216 36.84 38.08 -21.82
C ARG A 216 37.18 36.58 -21.81
N TYR A 217 38.45 36.26 -22.00
CA TYR A 217 38.95 34.89 -21.96
C TYR A 217 40.31 34.85 -21.26
N THR A 218 40.46 33.91 -20.34
CA THR A 218 41.70 33.66 -19.61
C THR A 218 42.19 32.25 -19.92
N GLN A 219 43.40 32.14 -20.48
CA GLN A 219 44.10 30.87 -20.61
C GLN A 219 45.17 30.76 -19.52
N TYR A 220 45.20 29.63 -18.81
CA TYR A 220 46.15 29.38 -17.72
C TYR A 220 46.97 28.12 -17.95
N VAL A 221 48.18 28.09 -17.38
CA VAL A 221 49.05 26.90 -17.42
C VAL A 221 48.44 25.81 -16.55
N GLY A 222 47.92 24.73 -17.16
CA GLY A 222 47.23 23.65 -16.44
C GLY A 222 46.30 22.82 -17.33
N GLY A 223 45.63 21.83 -16.73
CA GLY A 223 44.65 20.95 -17.39
C GLY A 223 43.22 21.20 -16.92
N HIS A 224 42.39 20.14 -16.93
CA HIS A 224 40.99 20.17 -16.47
C HIS A 224 40.89 20.24 -14.93
N CYS A 225 41.36 21.34 -14.34
CA CYS A 225 41.63 21.44 -12.91
C CYS A 225 41.43 22.86 -12.36
N CYS A 226 41.83 22.99 -11.09
CA CYS A 226 42.29 24.27 -10.53
C CYS A 226 41.15 25.28 -10.29
N TRP A 227 39.91 24.77 -10.17
CA TRP A 227 38.67 25.52 -9.96
C TRP A 227 38.73 26.48 -8.77
N ASN A 228 39.19 26.00 -7.62
CA ASN A 228 39.22 26.82 -6.40
C ASN A 228 40.28 27.92 -6.47
N THR A 229 41.29 27.83 -7.35
CA THR A 229 42.20 28.96 -7.58
C THR A 229 41.43 30.16 -8.12
N TRP A 230 40.58 29.94 -9.12
CA TRP A 230 39.84 31.00 -9.81
C TRP A 230 38.58 31.45 -9.05
N TYR A 231 37.94 30.55 -8.31
CA TYR A 231 36.83 30.89 -7.40
C TYR A 231 37.29 31.49 -6.07
N ASN A 232 38.60 31.58 -5.80
CA ASN A 232 39.10 32.23 -4.60
C ASN A 232 38.74 33.72 -4.63
N PRO A 233 37.98 34.25 -3.65
CA PRO A 233 37.60 35.66 -3.58
C PRO A 233 38.80 36.63 -3.61
N SER A 234 39.99 36.19 -3.20
CA SER A 234 41.22 36.98 -3.21
C SER A 234 42.02 36.89 -4.51
N TRP A 235 41.67 35.96 -5.41
CA TRP A 235 42.32 35.87 -6.72
C TRP A 235 41.82 36.99 -7.63
N THR A 236 42.73 37.62 -8.37
CA THR A 236 42.40 38.71 -9.28
C THR A 236 43.17 38.63 -10.58
N GLU A 237 42.55 39.04 -11.69
CA GLU A 237 43.20 39.29 -12.97
C GLU A 237 42.88 40.70 -13.45
N ALA A 238 43.91 41.50 -13.73
CA ALA A 238 43.78 42.94 -13.98
C ALA A 238 43.10 43.70 -12.82
N GLY A 239 43.37 43.30 -11.57
CA GLY A 239 42.85 43.95 -10.36
C GLY A 239 41.42 43.58 -9.98
N GLU A 240 40.80 42.61 -10.65
CA GLU A 240 39.43 42.16 -10.38
C GLU A 240 39.35 40.65 -10.16
N SER A 241 38.61 40.23 -9.14
CA SER A 241 38.15 38.84 -9.00
C SER A 241 36.96 38.57 -9.92
N ILE A 242 36.63 37.30 -10.15
CA ILE A 242 35.42 36.92 -10.90
C ILE A 242 34.14 37.48 -10.24
N TYR A 243 34.11 37.61 -8.90
CA TYR A 243 32.95 38.12 -8.18
C TYR A 243 32.80 39.61 -8.36
N THR A 244 33.88 40.37 -8.15
CA THR A 244 33.87 41.82 -8.38
C THR A 244 33.60 42.16 -9.84
N TRP A 245 34.08 41.33 -10.77
CA TRP A 245 33.78 41.49 -12.20
C TRP A 245 32.31 41.24 -12.50
N MET A 246 31.74 40.10 -12.07
CA MET A 246 30.31 39.81 -12.23
C MET A 246 29.44 40.92 -11.63
N LEU A 247 29.74 41.36 -10.40
CA LEU A 247 28.98 42.39 -9.68
C LEU A 247 29.04 43.79 -10.31
N LYS A 248 30.02 44.08 -11.18
CA LYS A 248 30.04 45.30 -12.00
C LYS A 248 29.09 45.25 -13.18
N GLN A 249 28.66 44.05 -13.58
CA GLN A 249 27.81 43.89 -14.75
C GLN A 249 26.35 44.07 -14.34
N SER A 250 25.61 44.75 -15.19
CA SER A 250 24.16 44.85 -15.15
C SER A 250 23.70 44.74 -16.59
N LYS A 251 22.53 44.14 -16.83
CA LYS A 251 21.82 44.40 -18.08
C LYS A 251 21.67 45.92 -18.21
N SER A 252 21.98 46.49 -19.38
CA SER A 252 21.89 47.92 -19.61
C SER A 252 20.49 48.38 -19.18
N ALA A 253 20.42 49.14 -18.10
CA ALA A 253 19.37 50.12 -17.99
C ALA A 253 19.63 51.07 -19.17
N THR A 254 18.77 51.02 -20.19
CA THR A 254 18.44 52.25 -20.90
C THR A 254 18.26 53.34 -19.83
N ALA A 255 18.77 54.56 -20.07
CA ALA A 255 18.50 55.65 -19.15
C ALA A 255 16.98 55.74 -19.03
N ASN A 256 16.47 55.25 -17.90
CA ASN A 256 15.08 54.91 -17.74
C ASN A 256 14.24 56.13 -18.09
N GLN A 257 13.48 56.05 -19.16
CA GLN A 257 12.56 57.12 -19.50
C GLN A 257 11.42 57.03 -18.51
N PRO A 258 11.06 58.13 -17.82
CA PRO A 258 9.90 58.11 -16.95
C PRO A 258 8.70 57.57 -17.74
N PRO A 259 7.83 56.77 -17.10
CA PRO A 259 6.61 56.32 -17.75
C PRO A 259 5.76 57.55 -18.11
N VAL A 260 4.74 57.36 -18.93
CA VAL A 260 3.69 58.37 -19.14
C VAL A 260 2.47 57.93 -18.35
N ALA A 261 2.09 58.73 -17.37
CA ALA A 261 0.85 58.55 -16.63
C ALA A 261 -0.31 59.20 -17.39
N ALA A 262 -1.44 58.50 -17.49
CA ALA A 262 -2.69 59.08 -17.94
C ALA A 262 -3.79 58.67 -16.95
N ALA A 263 -4.28 59.62 -16.16
CA ALA A 263 -5.32 59.37 -15.16
C ALA A 263 -6.69 59.10 -15.83
N GLY A 264 -6.86 59.55 -17.08
CA GLY A 264 -8.11 59.47 -17.84
C GLY A 264 -8.88 60.80 -17.81
N PRO A 265 -10.02 60.90 -18.51
CA PRO A 265 -10.78 62.15 -18.59
C PRO A 265 -11.46 62.50 -17.25
N ASP A 266 -11.70 63.80 -17.05
CA ASP A 266 -12.55 64.30 -15.97
C ASP A 266 -13.95 63.64 -16.01
N GLN A 267 -14.48 63.32 -14.83
CA GLN A 267 -15.75 62.61 -14.69
C GLN A 267 -16.78 63.42 -13.89
N THR A 268 -18.06 63.24 -14.22
CA THR A 268 -19.17 63.78 -13.44
C THR A 268 -20.09 62.64 -13.03
N ILE A 269 -20.33 62.49 -11.73
CA ILE A 269 -21.29 61.56 -11.15
C ILE A 269 -22.35 62.34 -10.38
N THR A 270 -23.54 61.79 -10.25
CA THR A 270 -24.61 62.37 -9.41
C THR A 270 -24.80 61.46 -8.22
N LEU A 271 -24.80 62.03 -7.02
CA LEU A 271 -25.24 61.33 -5.83
C LEU A 271 -26.61 60.72 -6.15
N PRO A 272 -26.87 59.51 -5.67
CA PRO A 272 -26.22 58.90 -4.52
C PRO A 272 -25.09 57.94 -4.94
N LEU A 273 -24.74 57.91 -6.23
CA LEU A 273 -23.56 57.23 -6.73
C LEU A 273 -22.31 57.91 -6.16
N ALA A 274 -21.92 57.51 -4.95
CA ALA A 274 -20.75 58.00 -4.21
C ALA A 274 -19.48 57.21 -4.57
N ILE A 275 -19.47 56.64 -5.77
CA ILE A 275 -18.43 55.75 -6.28
C ILE A 275 -18.17 56.07 -7.75
N VAL A 276 -16.91 56.02 -8.16
CA VAL A 276 -16.49 56.30 -9.53
C VAL A 276 -15.32 55.39 -9.90
N SER A 277 -15.35 54.86 -11.12
CA SER A 277 -14.22 54.10 -11.67
C SER A 277 -13.28 55.05 -12.39
N LEU A 278 -12.03 55.09 -11.92
CA LEU A 278 -10.97 55.85 -12.58
C LEU A 278 -10.16 54.88 -13.43
N ASN A 279 -10.19 55.10 -14.74
CA ASN A 279 -9.55 54.25 -15.72
C ASN A 279 -8.24 54.88 -16.16
N GLY A 280 -7.26 54.83 -15.28
CA GLY A 280 -5.91 55.26 -15.60
C GLY A 280 -5.18 54.25 -16.47
N SER A 281 -4.13 54.73 -17.12
CA SER A 281 -3.16 53.92 -17.83
C SER A 281 -1.75 54.44 -17.60
N GLY A 282 -0.79 53.55 -17.83
CA GLY A 282 0.63 53.85 -17.81
C GLY A 282 1.27 53.21 -19.02
N THR A 283 2.05 53.98 -19.77
CA THR A 283 2.87 53.46 -20.86
C THR A 283 4.31 53.82 -20.60
N ASP A 284 5.22 52.90 -20.81
CA ASP A 284 6.64 53.12 -20.61
C ASP A 284 7.35 52.95 -21.97
N PRO A 285 8.06 53.98 -22.45
CA PRO A 285 8.79 53.93 -23.72
C PRO A 285 9.95 52.92 -23.76
N ASP A 286 10.55 52.58 -22.63
CA ASP A 286 11.77 51.76 -22.56
C ASP A 286 11.70 50.62 -21.53
N GLY A 287 10.54 50.42 -20.89
CA GLY A 287 10.32 49.37 -19.91
C GLY A 287 8.87 48.89 -19.79
N THR A 288 8.53 48.47 -18.58
CA THR A 288 7.18 47.99 -18.22
C THR A 288 6.76 48.67 -16.93
N ILE A 289 5.46 48.87 -16.72
CA ILE A 289 4.99 49.52 -15.50
C ILE A 289 5.21 48.62 -14.29
N GLY A 290 6.01 49.10 -13.33
CA GLY A 290 6.32 48.42 -12.08
C GLY A 290 5.22 48.59 -11.03
N SER A 291 4.57 49.76 -10.97
CA SER A 291 3.41 49.99 -10.11
C SER A 291 2.57 51.19 -10.53
N TYR A 292 1.32 51.19 -10.08
CA TYR A 292 0.43 52.35 -10.10
C TYR A 292 0.20 52.78 -8.65
N GLN A 293 -0.12 54.05 -8.43
CA GLN A 293 -0.56 54.53 -7.13
C GLN A 293 -1.50 55.72 -7.30
N TRP A 294 -2.72 55.57 -6.81
CA TRP A 294 -3.70 56.65 -6.79
C TRP A 294 -3.66 57.43 -5.48
N THR A 295 -3.67 58.76 -5.55
CA THR A 295 -3.74 59.63 -4.37
C THR A 295 -4.83 60.66 -4.54
N LYS A 296 -5.62 60.90 -3.48
CA LYS A 296 -6.52 62.05 -3.44
C LYS A 296 -5.70 63.32 -3.16
N VAL A 297 -5.68 64.25 -4.12
CA VAL A 297 -4.98 65.54 -4.00
C VAL A 297 -5.85 66.58 -3.30
N ALA A 298 -7.12 66.67 -3.68
CA ALA A 298 -8.06 67.65 -3.15
C ALA A 298 -9.51 67.15 -3.18
N GLY A 299 -10.38 67.82 -2.41
CA GLY A 299 -11.82 67.55 -2.36
C GLY A 299 -12.34 67.26 -0.94
N PRO A 300 -13.66 67.18 -0.73
CA PRO A 300 -14.26 67.00 0.58
C PRO A 300 -14.05 65.60 1.18
N GLY A 301 -14.02 65.48 2.51
CA GLY A 301 -14.05 64.19 3.24
C GLY A 301 -12.84 63.26 3.05
N ALA A 302 -12.90 62.08 3.66
CA ALA A 302 -12.00 60.97 3.36
C ALA A 302 -12.67 60.06 2.31
N VAL A 303 -11.88 59.39 1.46
CA VAL A 303 -12.37 58.48 0.43
C VAL A 303 -11.62 57.14 0.53
N ILE A 304 -12.20 56.09 -0.01
CA ILE A 304 -11.56 54.78 -0.13
C ILE A 304 -11.22 54.55 -1.60
N ILE A 305 -9.94 54.33 -1.89
CA ILE A 305 -9.44 54.03 -3.23
C ILE A 305 -8.99 52.57 -3.24
N ASN A 306 -9.64 51.72 -4.04
CA ASN A 306 -9.36 50.28 -4.04
C ASN A 306 -9.54 49.64 -5.43
N PRO A 307 -8.51 48.97 -6.00
CA PRO A 307 -7.14 48.88 -5.48
C PRO A 307 -6.40 50.22 -5.58
N LEU A 308 -5.67 50.59 -4.52
CA LEU A 308 -4.83 51.80 -4.52
C LEU A 308 -3.73 51.74 -5.58
N ASN A 309 -3.27 50.52 -5.90
CA ASN A 309 -2.04 50.29 -6.67
C ASN A 309 -2.28 49.62 -8.05
N ALA A 310 -3.38 49.97 -8.74
CA ALA A 310 -3.64 49.49 -10.10
C ALA A 310 -4.02 50.64 -11.04
N ALA A 311 -3.83 50.42 -12.34
CA ALA A 311 -4.16 51.39 -13.40
C ALA A 311 -5.63 51.80 -13.33
N GLN A 312 -6.51 50.81 -13.21
CA GLN A 312 -7.93 50.99 -12.95
C GLN A 312 -8.18 50.89 -11.45
N THR A 313 -8.80 51.92 -10.87
CA THR A 313 -9.22 51.92 -9.48
C THR A 313 -10.67 52.33 -9.35
N VAL A 314 -11.24 52.07 -8.19
CA VAL A 314 -12.55 52.56 -7.81
C VAL A 314 -12.40 53.42 -6.58
N VAL A 315 -12.88 54.66 -6.68
CA VAL A 315 -12.95 55.58 -5.54
C VAL A 315 -14.37 55.57 -5.00
N SER A 316 -14.52 55.35 -3.69
CA SER A 316 -15.79 55.32 -2.97
C SER A 316 -15.77 56.24 -1.75
N GLY A 317 -16.95 56.56 -1.21
CA GLY A 317 -17.10 57.51 -0.10
C GLY A 317 -17.13 58.98 -0.55
N LEU A 318 -17.47 59.23 -1.80
CA LEU A 318 -17.56 60.57 -2.37
C LEU A 318 -18.79 61.33 -1.84
N LEU A 319 -18.57 62.44 -1.15
CA LEU A 319 -19.56 63.47 -0.83
C LEU A 319 -19.73 64.47 -2.00
N GLN A 320 -20.84 65.21 -2.02
CA GLN A 320 -21.04 66.31 -2.99
C GLN A 320 -19.84 67.27 -3.00
N GLY A 321 -19.34 67.57 -4.20
CA GLY A 321 -18.20 68.46 -4.40
C GLY A 321 -17.32 68.03 -5.56
N VAL A 322 -16.20 68.72 -5.74
CA VAL A 322 -15.20 68.40 -6.76
C VAL A 322 -13.98 67.78 -6.09
N TYR A 323 -13.52 66.65 -6.60
CA TYR A 323 -12.32 65.94 -6.15
C TYR A 323 -11.27 66.01 -7.24
N SER A 324 -10.01 66.05 -6.83
CA SER A 324 -8.86 65.86 -7.73
C SER A 324 -8.09 64.63 -7.29
N PHE A 325 -7.89 63.69 -8.22
CA PHE A 325 -7.15 62.46 -8.01
C PHE A 325 -5.92 62.45 -8.91
N GLU A 326 -4.77 62.10 -8.33
CA GLU A 326 -3.51 61.93 -9.04
C GLU A 326 -3.21 60.45 -9.19
N LEU A 327 -2.92 60.03 -10.41
CA LEU A 327 -2.30 58.75 -10.70
C LEU A 327 -0.80 58.95 -10.80
N THR A 328 -0.04 58.34 -9.89
CA THR A 328 1.41 58.15 -10.04
C THR A 328 1.65 56.79 -10.71
N VAL A 329 2.37 56.79 -11.82
CA VAL A 329 2.83 55.55 -12.48
C VAL A 329 4.32 55.43 -12.23
N THR A 330 4.78 54.26 -11.80
CA THR A 330 6.21 53.94 -11.60
C THR A 330 6.61 52.81 -12.53
N ASP A 331 7.67 52.98 -13.30
CA ASP A 331 8.20 51.92 -14.17
C ASP A 331 8.94 50.81 -13.37
N ASN A 332 9.41 49.80 -14.09
CA ASN A 332 10.16 48.67 -13.55
C ASN A 332 11.59 49.01 -13.09
N SER A 333 12.05 50.24 -13.32
CA SER A 333 13.37 50.77 -12.95
C SER A 333 13.28 51.85 -11.85
N GLY A 334 12.07 52.25 -11.45
CA GLY A 334 11.78 53.16 -10.33
C GLY A 334 11.57 54.64 -10.69
N ALA A 335 11.57 55.07 -11.95
CA ALA A 335 11.15 56.45 -12.27
C ALA A 335 9.62 56.56 -12.33
N THR A 336 9.14 57.79 -12.16
CA THR A 336 7.72 58.07 -11.97
C THR A 336 7.24 59.22 -12.83
N ASP A 337 6.00 59.14 -13.29
CA ASP A 337 5.24 60.25 -13.85
C ASP A 337 3.85 60.34 -13.21
N ARG A 338 3.21 61.50 -13.33
CA ARG A 338 1.95 61.81 -12.65
C ARG A 338 0.98 62.51 -13.58
N ASP A 339 -0.28 62.10 -13.50
CA ASP A 339 -1.38 62.80 -14.15
C ASP A 339 -2.57 62.94 -13.19
N THR A 340 -3.38 63.97 -13.38
CA THR A 340 -4.52 64.29 -12.51
C THR A 340 -5.82 64.36 -13.29
N LEU A 341 -6.90 63.87 -12.69
CA LEU A 341 -8.27 64.08 -13.16
C LEU A 341 -9.15 64.66 -12.06
N ASN A 342 -10.21 65.35 -12.47
CA ASN A 342 -11.26 65.82 -11.58
C ASN A 342 -12.51 64.92 -11.63
N VAL A 343 -13.11 64.71 -10.47
CA VAL A 343 -14.43 64.08 -10.32
C VAL A 343 -15.39 65.09 -9.71
N THR A 344 -16.40 65.50 -10.48
CA THR A 344 -17.51 66.35 -10.00
C THR A 344 -18.65 65.47 -9.51
N VAL A 345 -19.04 65.65 -8.25
CA VAL A 345 -20.11 64.90 -7.58
C VAL A 345 -21.30 65.82 -7.34
N LEU A 346 -22.35 65.67 -8.15
CA LEU A 346 -23.60 66.44 -8.08
C LEU A 346 -24.53 65.90 -6.98
N PRO A 347 -25.45 66.71 -6.41
CA PRO A 347 -26.39 66.27 -5.37
C PRO A 347 -27.48 65.30 -5.89
N ILE A 348 -28.14 64.59 -4.96
CA ILE A 348 -29.16 63.56 -5.25
C ILE A 348 -30.42 64.16 -5.87
N THR A 349 -30.93 63.51 -6.93
CA THR A 349 -32.32 63.69 -7.39
C THR A 349 -33.20 62.49 -6.98
N GLY A 350 -33.82 62.56 -5.78
CA GLY A 350 -34.85 61.63 -5.23
C GLY A 350 -34.38 60.19 -4.89
N GLY A 351 -34.89 59.42 -3.92
CA GLY A 351 -36.00 59.52 -2.95
C GLY A 351 -35.87 58.42 -1.86
N SER A 352 -36.77 58.43 -0.85
CA SER A 352 -36.68 57.78 0.49
C SER A 352 -36.91 56.26 0.58
N GLY A 353 -36.50 55.46 -0.41
CA GLY A 353 -36.70 54.00 -0.39
C GLY A 353 -35.71 53.25 0.52
N THR A 354 -36.03 52.01 0.91
CA THR A 354 -35.17 51.09 1.68
C THR A 354 -34.71 49.90 0.81
N ALA A 355 -33.41 49.64 0.77
CA ALA A 355 -32.78 48.48 0.15
C ALA A 355 -32.79 47.27 1.10
N ASN A 356 -32.89 46.07 0.57
CA ASN A 356 -32.84 44.82 1.31
C ASN A 356 -31.93 43.82 0.58
N ALA A 357 -30.81 43.44 1.20
CA ALA A 357 -29.78 42.55 0.66
C ALA A 357 -30.20 41.07 0.63
N GLY A 358 -31.36 40.74 1.18
CA GLY A 358 -31.83 39.37 1.36
C GLY A 358 -31.24 38.72 2.60
N THR A 359 -31.57 37.46 2.81
CA THR A 359 -31.16 36.70 4.01
C THR A 359 -29.76 36.13 3.86
N ASP A 360 -29.03 36.04 4.98
CA ASP A 360 -27.77 35.30 5.06
C ASP A 360 -27.90 33.90 4.44
N THR A 361 -26.87 33.49 3.70
CA THR A 361 -26.88 32.24 2.94
C THR A 361 -25.67 31.39 3.26
N VAL A 362 -25.88 30.07 3.30
CA VAL A 362 -24.82 29.07 3.34
C VAL A 362 -24.78 28.38 2.00
N ILE A 363 -23.64 28.44 1.32
CA ILE A 363 -23.38 27.65 0.11
C ILE A 363 -22.34 26.58 0.45
N TYR A 364 -22.52 25.40 -0.14
CA TYR A 364 -21.55 24.34 -0.04
C TYR A 364 -20.93 24.12 -1.42
N LEU A 365 -19.61 24.21 -1.51
CA LEU A 365 -18.86 24.02 -2.75
C LEU A 365 -18.94 22.55 -3.17
N ASN A 366 -19.94 22.20 -3.98
CA ASN A 366 -20.13 20.86 -4.52
C ASN A 366 -19.86 20.85 -6.02
N GLN A 367 -19.59 19.68 -6.59
CA GLN A 367 -19.14 19.57 -7.98
C GLN A 367 -20.24 19.80 -9.02
N ILE A 368 -21.49 20.05 -8.60
CA ILE A 368 -22.63 20.32 -9.48
C ILE A 368 -22.90 21.83 -9.60
N ARG A 369 -22.47 22.63 -8.62
CA ARG A 369 -22.56 24.09 -8.68
C ARG A 369 -21.16 24.67 -8.88
N PRO A 370 -20.95 25.51 -9.92
CA PRO A 370 -19.72 26.30 -9.98
C PRO A 370 -19.62 27.11 -8.67
N ASP A 371 -18.40 27.45 -8.29
CA ASP A 371 -17.93 28.32 -7.20
C ASP A 371 -18.71 29.65 -7.07
N THR A 372 -20.03 29.56 -6.89
CA THR A 372 -20.98 30.62 -7.18
C THR A 372 -22.07 30.75 -6.12
N ALA A 373 -22.46 31.99 -5.85
CA ALA A 373 -23.60 32.35 -5.01
C ALA A 373 -24.55 33.27 -5.78
N ILE A 374 -25.82 33.28 -5.40
CA ILE A 374 -26.79 34.28 -5.86
C ILE A 374 -27.02 35.25 -4.71
N LEU A 375 -26.76 36.54 -4.93
CA LEU A 375 -27.18 37.61 -4.03
C LEU A 375 -28.58 38.06 -4.48
N ASN A 376 -29.56 37.98 -3.57
CA ASN A 376 -30.97 38.18 -3.88
C ASN A 376 -31.48 39.47 -3.23
N GLY A 377 -31.07 40.60 -3.79
CA GLY A 377 -31.43 41.92 -3.30
C GLY A 377 -32.78 42.40 -3.82
N SER A 378 -33.39 43.34 -3.09
CA SER A 378 -34.64 44.00 -3.43
C SER A 378 -34.68 45.43 -2.87
N GLY A 379 -35.67 46.23 -3.27
CA GLY A 379 -35.86 47.59 -2.76
C GLY A 379 -37.34 47.95 -2.65
N SER A 380 -37.68 48.77 -1.66
CA SER A 380 -39.04 49.31 -1.51
C SER A 380 -39.36 50.36 -2.59
N THR A 381 -40.63 50.77 -2.66
CA THR A 381 -41.08 51.89 -3.51
C THR A 381 -40.16 53.10 -3.31
N GLY A 382 -39.59 53.61 -4.41
CA GLY A 382 -38.64 54.72 -4.41
C GLY A 382 -37.18 54.33 -4.68
N ILE A 383 -36.79 53.05 -4.56
CA ILE A 383 -35.49 52.57 -5.03
C ILE A 383 -35.50 52.38 -6.56
N SER A 384 -34.61 53.06 -7.27
CA SER A 384 -34.45 53.01 -8.73
C SER A 384 -33.07 52.52 -9.19
N SER A 385 -32.11 52.35 -8.27
CA SER A 385 -30.79 51.79 -8.55
C SER A 385 -30.27 50.92 -7.40
N PHE A 386 -29.46 49.92 -7.75
CA PHE A 386 -28.80 48.99 -6.81
C PHE A 386 -27.29 48.97 -7.07
N LEU A 387 -26.51 48.67 -6.03
CA LEU A 387 -25.08 48.39 -6.15
C LEU A 387 -24.65 47.37 -5.08
N TRP A 388 -24.10 46.25 -5.54
CA TRP A 388 -23.49 45.22 -4.72
C TRP A 388 -21.98 45.43 -4.58
N THR A 389 -21.45 45.40 -3.36
CA THR A 389 -20.00 45.41 -3.09
C THR A 389 -19.60 44.32 -2.09
N LYS A 390 -18.42 43.74 -2.26
CA LYS A 390 -17.84 42.83 -1.27
C LYS A 390 -17.22 43.66 -0.14
N ILE A 391 -17.59 43.35 1.10
CA ILE A 391 -17.02 43.94 2.31
C ILE A 391 -15.80 43.13 2.78
N SER A 392 -15.97 41.80 2.88
CA SER A 392 -14.97 40.91 3.46
C SER A 392 -15.07 39.48 2.90
N GLY A 393 -14.06 38.66 3.17
CA GLY A 393 -14.00 37.23 2.78
C GLY A 393 -12.78 36.86 1.94
N PRO A 394 -12.46 35.57 1.79
CA PRO A 394 -11.25 35.11 1.10
C PRO A 394 -11.30 35.29 -0.42
N GLY A 395 -10.13 35.42 -1.04
CA GLY A 395 -10.00 35.55 -2.50
C GLY A 395 -10.70 36.79 -3.07
N ASN A 396 -10.81 36.87 -4.40
CA ASN A 396 -11.44 37.98 -5.12
C ASN A 396 -12.57 37.45 -6.00
N PRO A 397 -13.74 37.14 -5.41
CA PRO A 397 -14.86 36.65 -6.20
C PRO A 397 -15.44 37.76 -7.08
N VAL A 398 -15.95 37.39 -8.25
CA VAL A 398 -16.47 38.31 -9.27
C VAL A 398 -17.99 38.41 -9.15
N ILE A 399 -18.51 39.60 -8.85
CA ILE A 399 -19.95 39.89 -8.90
C ILE A 399 -20.31 40.17 -10.37
N SER A 400 -21.12 39.30 -11.00
CA SER A 400 -21.36 39.33 -12.43
C SER A 400 -22.02 40.62 -12.92
N ILE A 401 -23.04 41.09 -12.19
CA ILE A 401 -23.76 42.34 -12.51
C ILE A 401 -24.00 43.08 -11.20
N PRO A 402 -23.06 43.92 -10.72
CA PRO A 402 -23.17 44.57 -9.43
C PRO A 402 -24.37 45.52 -9.30
N SER A 403 -24.88 46.03 -10.43
CA SER A 403 -26.00 46.98 -10.47
C SER A 403 -27.39 46.33 -10.49
N ALA A 404 -27.46 45.01 -10.61
CA ALA A 404 -28.73 44.28 -10.59
C ALA A 404 -29.15 44.00 -9.14
N ALA A 405 -30.46 44.07 -8.86
CA ALA A 405 -31.01 43.69 -7.56
C ALA A 405 -30.64 42.23 -7.22
N ILE A 406 -30.76 41.33 -8.19
CA ILE A 406 -30.37 39.92 -8.10
C ILE A 406 -29.13 39.68 -8.99
N THR A 407 -28.06 39.11 -8.44
CA THR A 407 -26.80 38.92 -9.17
C THR A 407 -26.05 37.66 -8.75
N ASN A 408 -25.19 37.16 -9.63
CA ASN A 408 -24.31 36.02 -9.34
C ASN A 408 -22.95 36.51 -8.83
N VAL A 409 -22.34 35.73 -7.95
CA VAL A 409 -20.96 35.88 -7.51
C VAL A 409 -20.22 34.64 -7.96
N LEU A 410 -19.07 34.77 -8.61
CA LEU A 410 -18.25 33.67 -9.15
C LEU A 410 -16.88 33.62 -8.45
N GLY A 411 -16.19 32.48 -8.46
CA GLY A 411 -14.84 32.37 -7.89
C GLY A 411 -14.79 32.28 -6.35
N LEU A 412 -15.85 31.81 -5.71
CA LEU A 412 -15.92 31.67 -4.25
C LEU A 412 -15.07 30.50 -3.73
N GLN A 413 -14.40 30.73 -2.59
CA GLN A 413 -13.58 29.75 -1.87
C GLN A 413 -14.16 29.48 -0.48
N GLU A 414 -13.78 28.38 0.17
CA GLU A 414 -14.22 28.09 1.55
C GLU A 414 -13.89 29.26 2.48
N GLY A 415 -14.89 29.78 3.20
CA GLY A 415 -14.78 30.94 4.07
C GLY A 415 -16.10 31.69 4.30
N VAL A 416 -16.03 32.84 4.97
CA VAL A 416 -17.20 33.70 5.23
C VAL A 416 -17.04 35.00 4.47
N TYR A 417 -18.06 35.38 3.71
CA TYR A 417 -18.10 36.62 2.93
C TYR A 417 -19.19 37.53 3.44
N GLN A 418 -18.96 38.83 3.42
CA GLN A 418 -20.02 39.82 3.57
C GLN A 418 -20.14 40.64 2.29
N PHE A 419 -21.37 40.86 1.86
CA PHE A 419 -21.72 41.72 0.74
C PHE A 419 -22.67 42.82 1.20
N LEU A 420 -22.50 44.02 0.65
CA LEU A 420 -23.33 45.19 0.90
C LEU A 420 -24.19 45.46 -0.33
N LEU A 421 -25.51 45.57 -0.14
CA LEU A 421 -26.43 46.14 -1.11
C LEU A 421 -26.65 47.62 -0.78
N THR A 422 -26.43 48.47 -1.77
CA THR A 422 -26.74 49.90 -1.69
C THR A 422 -27.87 50.23 -2.65
N GLY A 423 -29.03 50.67 -2.15
CA GLY A 423 -30.16 51.14 -2.96
C GLY A 423 -30.22 52.67 -3.01
N ASN A 424 -30.32 53.23 -4.21
CA ASN A 424 -30.20 54.68 -4.45
C ASN A 424 -29.07 55.28 -3.61
N GLY A 425 -27.90 54.63 -3.56
CA GLY A 425 -26.68 55.14 -2.91
C GLY A 425 -26.78 55.63 -1.45
N LEU A 426 -27.93 55.42 -0.79
CA LEU A 426 -28.28 55.96 0.52
C LEU A 426 -28.75 54.85 1.46
N SER A 427 -29.60 53.95 0.96
CA SER A 427 -30.07 52.84 1.77
C SER A 427 -29.08 51.69 1.69
N LEU A 428 -28.59 51.26 2.85
CA LEU A 428 -27.61 50.20 3.00
C LEU A 428 -28.25 48.98 3.65
N ASP A 429 -27.94 47.80 3.13
CA ASP A 429 -28.23 46.54 3.80
C ASP A 429 -27.15 45.50 3.48
N THR A 430 -26.88 44.56 4.37
CA THR A 430 -25.79 43.60 4.22
C THR A 430 -26.28 42.16 4.27
N VAL A 431 -25.60 41.29 3.52
CA VAL A 431 -25.83 39.84 3.56
C VAL A 431 -24.51 39.09 3.77
N THR A 432 -24.53 38.07 4.61
CA THR A 432 -23.41 37.16 4.86
C THR A 432 -23.57 35.89 4.02
N VAL A 433 -22.53 35.51 3.28
CA VAL A 433 -22.45 34.25 2.54
C VAL A 433 -21.39 33.36 3.16
N HIS A 434 -21.80 32.28 3.82
CA HIS A 434 -20.90 31.25 4.34
C HIS A 434 -20.65 30.20 3.25
N VAL A 435 -19.41 30.12 2.77
CA VAL A 435 -18.97 29.13 1.80
C VAL A 435 -18.26 28.00 2.53
N LYS A 436 -18.79 26.78 2.45
CA LYS A 436 -18.26 25.60 3.15
C LYS A 436 -17.86 24.52 2.16
N ASP A 437 -16.86 23.71 2.50
CA ASP A 437 -16.57 22.47 1.77
C ASP A 437 -17.78 21.53 1.87
N TYR A 438 -18.22 21.00 0.74
CA TYR A 438 -19.34 20.06 0.68
C TYR A 438 -19.13 18.81 1.52
N MET A 439 -17.90 18.29 1.53
CA MET A 439 -17.56 17.09 2.31
C MET A 439 -17.58 17.37 3.82
N LYS A 440 -17.58 18.65 4.23
CA LYS A 440 -17.67 19.07 5.63
C LYS A 440 -19.08 19.49 6.04
N LYS A 441 -20.07 19.35 5.17
CA LYS A 441 -21.44 19.87 5.35
C LYS A 441 -22.07 19.51 6.70
N ASN A 442 -21.79 18.31 7.21
CA ASN A 442 -22.46 17.73 8.36
C ASN A 442 -21.54 17.46 9.56
N ILE A 443 -20.32 18.04 9.58
CA ILE A 443 -19.41 17.90 10.72
C ILE A 443 -20.00 18.64 11.93
N ARG A 444 -20.34 17.91 12.99
CA ARG A 444 -20.82 18.46 14.26
C ARG A 444 -19.68 18.61 15.26
N PRO A 445 -19.69 19.65 16.11
CA PRO A 445 -18.73 19.76 17.20
C PRO A 445 -18.88 18.57 18.17
N CYS A 446 -17.78 18.18 18.81
CA CYS A 446 -17.79 17.16 19.85
C CYS A 446 -18.62 17.62 21.04
N ARG A 447 -19.42 16.71 21.61
CA ARG A 447 -20.10 16.96 22.87
C ARG A 447 -19.07 17.12 24.00
N THR A 448 -19.25 18.15 24.82
CA THR A 448 -18.37 18.45 25.97
C THR A 448 -18.74 17.69 27.25
N GLY A 449 -19.97 17.14 27.32
CA GLY A 449 -20.45 16.26 28.39
C GLY A 449 -20.55 14.79 27.96
N ALA A 450 -21.19 13.95 28.78
CA ALA A 450 -21.39 12.53 28.48
C ALA A 450 -22.14 12.33 27.15
N PRO A 451 -21.74 11.35 26.31
CA PRO A 451 -22.45 10.99 25.08
C PRO A 451 -23.93 10.75 25.31
N GLN A 452 -24.76 11.22 24.38
CA GLN A 452 -26.21 11.01 24.41
C GLN A 452 -26.64 10.00 23.35
N ALA A 453 -27.80 9.39 23.58
CA ALA A 453 -28.43 8.45 22.66
C ALA A 453 -29.73 9.05 22.11
N PHE A 454 -29.84 9.07 20.78
CA PHE A 454 -31.01 9.52 20.05
C PHE A 454 -31.63 8.31 19.37
N THR A 455 -32.95 8.19 19.37
CA THR A 455 -33.64 7.15 18.60
C THR A 455 -34.47 7.81 17.54
N LEU A 456 -34.26 7.36 16.31
CA LEU A 456 -35.03 7.74 15.16
C LEU A 456 -36.44 7.13 15.22
N ALA A 457 -37.48 7.91 14.94
CA ALA A 457 -38.85 7.40 14.92
C ALA A 457 -39.09 6.58 13.66
N LYS A 458 -39.71 5.40 13.78
CA LYS A 458 -40.15 4.57 12.64
C LYS A 458 -41.35 5.25 11.97
N ASN A 459 -41.43 5.29 10.64
CA ASN A 459 -42.63 5.82 9.97
C ASN A 459 -43.78 4.80 10.01
N ASP A 460 -45.02 5.30 10.00
CA ASP A 460 -46.25 4.52 10.24
C ASP A 460 -46.55 3.43 9.20
N ALA A 461 -45.76 3.36 8.11
CA ALA A 461 -45.97 2.41 7.02
C ALA A 461 -45.00 1.21 7.01
N ASN A 462 -44.01 1.08 7.91
CA ASN A 462 -43.02 -0.01 7.90
C ASN A 462 -42.24 -0.20 6.58
N GLN A 463 -42.31 0.79 5.68
CA GLN A 463 -42.00 0.58 4.27
C GLN A 463 -40.97 1.55 3.71
N LEU A 464 -40.44 2.55 4.42
CA LEU A 464 -39.32 3.33 3.87
C LEU A 464 -38.64 4.13 4.97
N TYR A 465 -37.47 3.71 5.43
CA TYR A 465 -36.73 4.53 6.37
C TYR A 465 -35.86 5.54 5.63
N ARG A 466 -36.44 6.72 5.40
CA ARG A 466 -35.77 7.89 4.80
C ARG A 466 -35.72 9.04 5.79
N PRO A 467 -34.91 8.95 6.86
CA PRO A 467 -34.44 10.15 7.50
C PRO A 467 -33.49 10.82 6.49
N TYR A 468 -34.03 11.53 5.51
CA TYR A 468 -33.28 12.68 5.03
C TYR A 468 -33.14 13.55 6.27
N ILE A 469 -31.96 13.52 6.88
CA ILE A 469 -31.53 14.62 7.71
C ILE A 469 -31.40 15.76 6.70
N THR A 470 -32.53 16.40 6.40
CA THR A 470 -32.56 17.51 5.47
C THR A 470 -31.67 18.61 6.03
N ARG A 471 -31.39 19.60 5.19
CA ARG A 471 -30.45 20.72 5.33
C ARG A 471 -30.46 21.46 6.70
N ASP A 472 -31.42 21.15 7.58
CA ASP A 472 -31.58 21.62 8.94
C ASP A 472 -31.86 20.44 9.93
N ASN A 473 -30.82 19.76 10.44
CA ASN A 473 -30.78 18.96 11.69
C ASN A 473 -32.12 18.38 12.26
N VAL A 474 -32.67 17.32 11.66
CA VAL A 474 -33.93 16.66 12.14
C VAL A 474 -33.80 15.94 13.48
N VAL A 475 -32.59 15.67 13.97
CA VAL A 475 -32.35 15.21 15.35
C VAL A 475 -31.81 16.38 16.18
N PRO A 476 -32.69 17.26 16.70
CA PRO A 476 -32.28 18.36 17.56
C PRO A 476 -31.33 17.89 18.66
N GLY A 477 -30.21 18.60 18.80
CA GLY A 477 -29.23 18.33 19.85
C GLY A 477 -28.25 17.19 19.58
N LEU A 478 -28.31 16.49 18.44
CA LEU A 478 -27.29 15.51 18.05
C LEU A 478 -25.93 16.19 17.82
N MET A 479 -24.87 15.67 18.44
CA MET A 479 -23.50 16.19 18.42
C MET A 479 -22.48 15.07 18.13
N GLY A 480 -21.23 15.44 17.86
CA GLY A 480 -20.14 14.47 17.70
C GLY A 480 -19.90 13.69 19.00
N GLY A 481 -19.74 12.37 18.90
CA GLY A 481 -19.60 11.44 20.03
C GLY A 481 -20.90 10.78 20.49
N ASP A 482 -22.05 11.23 20.00
CA ASP A 482 -23.36 10.65 20.34
C ASP A 482 -23.66 9.36 19.58
N THR A 483 -24.67 8.63 20.07
CA THR A 483 -25.24 7.45 19.39
C THR A 483 -26.60 7.78 18.76
N LEU A 484 -26.77 7.45 17.49
CA LEU A 484 -28.00 7.53 16.72
C LEU A 484 -28.53 6.11 16.48
N TYR A 485 -29.57 5.74 17.22
CA TYR A 485 -30.23 4.46 17.12
C TYR A 485 -31.29 4.41 16.02
N ILE A 486 -31.20 3.39 15.17
CA ILE A 486 -32.24 2.99 14.22
C ILE A 486 -33.15 1.95 14.89
N PRO A 487 -34.48 2.08 14.82
CA PRO A 487 -35.40 1.06 15.34
C PRO A 487 -35.14 -0.29 14.69
N GLY A 488 -35.02 -1.36 15.48
CA GLY A 488 -34.89 -2.70 14.92
C GLY A 488 -36.20 -3.20 14.29
N GLY A 489 -36.09 -4.26 13.49
CA GLY A 489 -37.20 -4.92 12.79
C GLY A 489 -37.02 -4.97 11.27
N THR A 490 -38.05 -5.44 10.57
CA THR A 490 -38.01 -5.65 9.11
C THR A 490 -38.41 -4.38 8.32
N TYR A 491 -37.69 -4.14 7.22
CA TYR A 491 -37.84 -3.05 6.28
C TYR A 491 -37.86 -3.60 4.83
N SER A 492 -39.04 -3.91 4.30
CA SER A 492 -39.20 -4.35 2.89
C SER A 492 -38.95 -3.23 1.87
N THR A 493 -39.11 -1.99 2.33
CA THR A 493 -38.72 -0.73 1.70
C THR A 493 -37.22 -0.56 1.44
N GLY A 494 -36.47 -0.94 2.46
CA GLY A 494 -35.11 -0.49 2.65
C GLY A 494 -34.93 0.68 3.63
N VAL A 495 -33.66 0.99 3.84
CA VAL A 495 -33.12 2.01 4.74
C VAL A 495 -32.11 2.87 3.98
N GLU A 496 -32.29 4.18 4.02
CA GLU A 496 -31.38 5.15 3.40
C GLU A 496 -30.99 6.19 4.44
N LEU A 497 -29.69 6.27 4.75
CA LEU A 497 -29.14 7.23 5.71
C LEU A 497 -28.23 8.22 4.99
N GLY A 498 -28.30 9.49 5.38
CA GLY A 498 -27.46 10.54 4.83
C GLY A 498 -27.40 11.72 5.80
N ASP A 499 -26.45 12.62 5.55
CA ASP A 499 -26.30 13.87 6.29
C ASP A 499 -26.04 13.72 7.81
N VAL A 500 -25.31 12.67 8.18
CA VAL A 500 -24.81 12.44 9.56
C VAL A 500 -23.31 12.71 9.61
N GLY A 501 -22.85 13.53 10.56
CA GLY A 501 -21.41 13.56 10.84
C GLY A 501 -21.00 14.04 12.21
N GLY A 502 -19.98 13.37 12.76
CA GLY A 502 -19.31 13.76 13.99
C GLY A 502 -18.17 14.74 13.74
N GLY A 503 -17.37 14.97 14.77
CA GLY A 503 -16.13 15.75 14.68
C GLY A 503 -14.90 14.84 14.65
N PRO A 504 -13.72 15.38 14.29
CA PRO A 504 -12.46 14.66 14.44
C PRO A 504 -12.29 14.15 15.88
N GLY A 505 -12.10 12.83 16.04
CA GLY A 505 -11.95 12.18 17.34
C GLY A 505 -13.26 11.88 18.09
N CYS A 506 -14.41 12.34 17.60
CA CYS A 506 -15.72 12.13 18.23
C CYS A 506 -16.76 11.72 17.16
N PRO A 507 -16.61 10.52 16.57
CA PRO A 507 -17.53 10.07 15.55
C PRO A 507 -18.94 9.84 16.13
N ILE A 508 -19.97 10.03 15.31
CA ILE A 508 -21.33 9.61 15.66
C ILE A 508 -21.44 8.10 15.45
N ILE A 509 -21.97 7.39 16.44
CA ILE A 509 -22.24 5.96 16.34
C ILE A 509 -23.66 5.77 15.84
N ILE A 510 -23.83 5.21 14.64
CA ILE A 510 -25.10 4.80 14.07
C ILE A 510 -25.25 3.31 14.34
N ALA A 511 -26.31 2.89 15.03
CA ALA A 511 -26.49 1.50 15.46
C ALA A 511 -27.96 1.09 15.51
N PRO A 512 -28.30 -0.21 15.43
CA PRO A 512 -29.63 -0.69 15.77
C PRO A 512 -29.87 -0.58 17.28
N LYS A 513 -31.10 -0.27 17.70
CA LYS A 513 -31.43 -0.03 19.13
C LYS A 513 -31.42 -1.30 19.99
N ASP A 514 -32.27 -2.24 19.63
CA ASP A 514 -32.73 -3.33 20.49
C ASP A 514 -32.67 -4.70 19.82
N GLN A 515 -32.99 -4.74 18.53
CA GLN A 515 -32.94 -5.92 17.67
C GLN A 515 -32.36 -5.54 16.29
N PRO A 516 -31.96 -6.50 15.45
CA PRO A 516 -31.39 -6.20 14.14
C PRO A 516 -32.32 -5.39 13.23
N VAL A 517 -31.73 -4.56 12.38
CA VAL A 517 -32.41 -3.92 11.24
C VAL A 517 -32.31 -4.86 10.05
N ILE A 518 -33.44 -5.36 9.57
CA ILE A 518 -33.52 -6.42 8.55
C ILE A 518 -34.13 -5.86 7.26
N ILE A 519 -33.36 -5.80 6.19
CA ILE A 519 -33.80 -5.38 4.86
C ILE A 519 -34.17 -6.64 4.06
N THR A 520 -35.35 -6.64 3.44
CA THR A 520 -35.87 -7.77 2.65
C THR A 520 -36.49 -7.29 1.34
N ASN A 521 -37.01 -8.21 0.52
CA ASN A 521 -37.73 -7.91 -0.74
C ASN A 521 -36.96 -7.02 -1.71
N ASN A 522 -35.62 -7.17 -1.78
CA ASN A 522 -34.76 -6.36 -2.65
C ASN A 522 -34.89 -4.85 -2.33
N GLY A 523 -35.13 -4.50 -1.07
CA GLY A 523 -35.18 -3.12 -0.58
C GLY A 523 -33.81 -2.43 -0.65
N PHE A 524 -33.82 -1.09 -0.63
CA PHE A 524 -32.59 -0.30 -0.67
C PHE A 524 -31.83 -0.37 0.66
N PHE A 525 -30.49 -0.40 0.66
CA PHE A 525 -29.73 -0.19 1.88
C PHE A 525 -28.51 0.67 1.59
N ASN A 526 -28.68 1.96 1.87
CA ASN A 526 -27.87 3.00 1.25
C ASN A 526 -27.34 3.97 2.31
N LEU A 527 -26.05 4.28 2.23
CA LEU A 527 -25.38 5.33 2.99
C LEU A 527 -24.93 6.42 2.02
N ALA A 528 -25.49 7.62 2.18
CA ALA A 528 -25.17 8.83 1.42
C ALA A 528 -25.25 8.67 -0.12
N ASP A 529 -26.25 7.92 -0.61
CA ASP A 529 -26.42 7.57 -2.03
C ASP A 529 -27.03 8.69 -2.92
N ARG A 530 -27.59 9.76 -2.34
CA ARG A 530 -28.01 10.92 -3.12
C ARG A 530 -26.83 11.84 -3.41
N ASP A 531 -26.85 12.48 -4.59
CA ASP A 531 -25.93 13.55 -5.02
C ASP A 531 -25.80 14.73 -4.01
N THR A 532 -26.62 14.75 -2.96
CA THR A 532 -26.63 15.80 -1.94
C THR A 532 -26.44 15.37 -0.47
N ALA A 533 -26.16 14.08 -0.22
CA ALA A 533 -26.01 13.54 1.13
C ALA A 533 -24.53 13.24 1.43
N VAL A 534 -24.07 13.56 2.65
CA VAL A 534 -22.69 13.25 3.08
C VAL A 534 -22.69 12.59 4.45
N ILE A 535 -21.93 11.49 4.60
CA ILE A 535 -21.64 10.90 5.92
C ILE A 535 -20.15 11.08 6.23
N CYS A 536 -19.83 11.65 7.38
CA CYS A 536 -18.44 11.86 7.77
C CYS A 536 -18.20 11.67 9.27
N TYR A 537 -17.03 11.14 9.66
CA TYR A 537 -16.72 10.89 11.08
C TYR A 537 -17.86 10.12 11.77
N ALA A 538 -18.13 8.92 11.29
CA ALA A 538 -19.23 8.10 11.77
C ALA A 538 -18.81 6.63 11.92
N LYS A 539 -19.48 5.91 12.82
CA LYS A 539 -19.38 4.45 12.94
C LYS A 539 -20.73 3.85 12.68
N PHE A 540 -20.85 3.04 11.65
CA PHE A 540 -22.02 2.24 11.32
C PHE A 540 -21.87 0.86 11.98
N ASP A 541 -22.26 0.78 13.24
CA ASP A 541 -21.86 -0.29 14.16
C ASP A 541 -23.03 -1.21 14.50
N GLY A 542 -23.06 -2.37 13.85
CA GLY A 542 -24.00 -3.45 14.14
C GLY A 542 -23.51 -4.39 15.24
N THR A 543 -22.26 -4.27 15.67
CA THR A 543 -21.64 -5.17 16.65
C THR A 543 -22.11 -4.90 18.08
N LEU A 544 -22.66 -3.71 18.36
CA LEU A 544 -23.23 -3.36 19.67
C LEU A 544 -24.33 -4.33 20.13
N LEU A 545 -25.04 -4.97 19.20
CA LEU A 545 -26.07 -5.96 19.54
C LEU A 545 -25.51 -7.35 19.90
N ARG A 546 -24.20 -7.60 19.76
CA ARG A 546 -23.57 -8.87 20.19
C ARG A 546 -23.84 -9.17 21.66
N SER A 547 -23.82 -8.14 22.50
CA SER A 547 -24.18 -8.21 23.93
C SER A 547 -25.61 -8.72 24.19
N LYS A 548 -26.50 -8.61 23.19
CA LYS A 548 -27.89 -9.06 23.23
C LYS A 548 -28.11 -10.38 22.46
N GLY A 549 -27.04 -11.07 22.08
CA GLY A 549 -27.11 -12.34 21.36
C GLY A 549 -27.31 -12.21 19.84
N TYR A 550 -27.27 -11.00 19.28
CA TYR A 550 -27.32 -10.79 17.84
C TYR A 550 -25.91 -10.53 17.29
N PRO A 551 -25.33 -11.45 16.48
CA PRO A 551 -23.96 -11.30 16.00
C PRO A 551 -23.78 -10.16 15.00
N TYR A 552 -24.86 -9.84 14.29
CA TYR A 552 -24.97 -8.81 13.26
C TYR A 552 -26.20 -7.96 13.55
N GLY A 553 -25.99 -6.65 13.61
CA GLY A 553 -27.07 -5.68 13.82
C GLY A 553 -27.70 -5.20 12.52
N TRP A 554 -26.96 -5.25 11.40
CA TRP A 554 -27.44 -4.88 10.08
C TRP A 554 -27.59 -6.14 9.25
N VAL A 555 -28.79 -6.42 8.74
CA VAL A 555 -29.08 -7.65 8.01
C VAL A 555 -29.76 -7.32 6.70
N VAL A 556 -29.28 -7.90 5.60
CA VAL A 556 -29.99 -7.97 4.32
C VAL A 556 -30.28 -9.42 4.08
N ASP A 557 -31.56 -9.79 4.00
CA ASP A 557 -31.98 -11.15 3.74
C ASP A 557 -32.97 -11.21 2.59
N ASN A 558 -32.46 -11.63 1.43
CA ASN A 558 -33.26 -11.91 0.24
C ASN A 558 -33.19 -13.40 -0.11
N SER A 559 -33.06 -14.29 0.88
CA SER A 559 -32.98 -15.74 0.67
C SER A 559 -34.12 -16.34 -0.15
N SER A 560 -35.29 -15.69 -0.13
CA SER A 560 -36.49 -16.11 -0.85
C SER A 560 -36.55 -15.60 -2.28
N ALA A 561 -35.66 -14.69 -2.69
CA ALA A 561 -35.63 -14.14 -4.04
C ALA A 561 -34.86 -15.07 -5.00
N LEU A 562 -35.34 -15.20 -6.24
CA LEU A 562 -34.58 -15.88 -7.27
C LEU A 562 -33.35 -15.04 -7.64
N PRO A 563 -32.22 -15.66 -8.04
CA PRO A 563 -31.03 -14.92 -8.43
C PRO A 563 -31.28 -13.87 -9.52
N ALA A 564 -32.16 -14.12 -10.49
CA ALA A 564 -32.46 -13.16 -11.56
C ALA A 564 -33.17 -11.89 -11.06
N ASP A 565 -33.83 -11.94 -9.90
CA ASP A 565 -34.61 -10.84 -9.33
C ASP A 565 -33.76 -9.95 -8.40
N LEU A 566 -32.53 -10.37 -8.08
CA LEU A 566 -31.60 -9.61 -7.24
C LEU A 566 -31.01 -8.45 -8.06
N THR A 567 -31.46 -7.23 -7.79
CA THR A 567 -31.04 -6.01 -8.51
C THR A 567 -30.40 -4.96 -7.59
N ARG A 568 -30.42 -5.18 -6.27
CA ARG A 568 -29.88 -4.27 -5.27
C ARG A 568 -28.61 -4.79 -4.63
N VAL A 569 -27.72 -3.85 -4.32
CA VAL A 569 -26.53 -4.07 -3.50
C VAL A 569 -26.97 -4.32 -2.06
N GLY A 570 -26.26 -5.20 -1.34
CA GLY A 570 -26.50 -5.43 0.07
C GLY A 570 -26.27 -4.17 0.91
N LEU A 571 -25.13 -3.50 0.75
CA LEU A 571 -24.93 -2.14 1.28
C LEU A 571 -24.26 -1.26 0.22
N ALA A 572 -24.94 -0.19 -0.22
CA ALA A 572 -24.35 0.82 -1.09
C ALA A 572 -23.88 2.02 -0.25
N VAL A 573 -22.62 2.40 -0.40
CA VAL A 573 -22.02 3.55 0.26
C VAL A 573 -21.47 4.51 -0.79
N ASN A 574 -21.87 5.77 -0.66
CA ASN A 574 -21.46 6.86 -1.53
C ASN A 574 -21.19 8.10 -0.69
N TRP A 575 -20.46 9.09 -1.23
CA TRP A 575 -20.18 10.40 -0.59
C TRP A 575 -19.86 10.35 0.93
N ALA A 576 -19.10 9.35 1.37
CA ALA A 576 -18.75 9.15 2.77
C ALA A 576 -17.23 9.08 3.00
N HIS A 577 -16.77 9.52 4.17
CA HIS A 577 -15.35 9.42 4.58
C HIS A 577 -15.20 9.38 6.10
N HIS A 578 -14.06 8.91 6.62
CA HIS A 578 -13.89 8.69 8.07
C HIS A 578 -15.04 7.83 8.63
N LEU A 579 -15.34 6.74 7.90
CA LEU A 579 -16.47 5.86 8.15
C LEU A 579 -15.95 4.48 8.55
N ASP A 580 -16.47 3.99 9.66
CA ASP A 580 -16.26 2.63 10.16
C ASP A 580 -17.56 1.84 9.92
N ILE A 581 -17.47 0.67 9.28
CA ILE A 581 -18.62 -0.20 8.96
C ILE A 581 -18.39 -1.57 9.57
N SER A 582 -19.27 -1.97 10.48
CA SER A 582 -19.18 -3.27 11.13
C SER A 582 -20.52 -3.91 11.50
N GLY A 583 -20.51 -5.24 11.65
CA GLY A 583 -21.69 -6.01 12.04
C GLY A 583 -22.78 -6.07 10.95
N LEU A 584 -22.40 -6.03 9.68
CA LEU A 584 -23.27 -6.29 8.53
C LEU A 584 -23.33 -7.77 8.18
N PHE A 585 -24.54 -8.28 7.94
CA PHE A 585 -24.79 -9.59 7.33
C PHE A 585 -25.59 -9.41 6.03
N VAL A 586 -25.03 -9.84 4.91
CA VAL A 586 -25.73 -9.89 3.62
C VAL A 586 -25.96 -11.35 3.24
N HIS A 587 -27.22 -11.72 3.03
CA HIS A 587 -27.67 -13.05 2.62
C HIS A 587 -28.50 -12.90 1.35
N HIS A 588 -27.86 -13.14 0.19
CA HIS A 588 -28.40 -12.88 -1.16
C HIS A 588 -28.58 -11.39 -1.50
N ALA A 589 -27.77 -10.92 -2.44
CA ALA A 589 -27.86 -9.58 -3.02
C ALA A 589 -27.28 -9.58 -4.46
N ALA A 590 -27.55 -8.55 -5.24
CA ALA A 590 -26.93 -8.38 -6.56
C ALA A 590 -25.40 -8.27 -6.42
N LEU A 591 -24.93 -7.48 -5.44
CA LEU A 591 -23.54 -7.31 -5.02
C LEU A 591 -23.54 -7.21 -3.49
N GLY A 592 -22.53 -7.71 -2.78
CA GLY A 592 -22.51 -7.69 -1.31
C GLY A 592 -22.45 -6.28 -0.71
N LEU A 593 -21.30 -5.63 -0.78
CA LEU A 593 -21.08 -4.24 -0.34
C LEU A 593 -20.36 -3.45 -1.41
N MET A 594 -20.91 -2.29 -1.78
CA MET A 594 -20.30 -1.37 -2.73
C MET A 594 -19.95 -0.06 -2.04
N TYR A 595 -18.73 0.42 -2.22
CA TYR A 595 -18.31 1.74 -1.77
C TYR A 595 -17.62 2.47 -2.91
N LYS A 596 -18.31 3.45 -3.49
CA LYS A 596 -17.81 4.25 -4.62
C LYS A 596 -18.15 5.73 -4.45
N MET A 597 -17.40 6.59 -5.14
CA MET A 597 -17.76 8.00 -5.34
C MET A 597 -17.71 8.28 -6.84
N ASP A 598 -18.86 8.56 -7.45
CA ASP A 598 -18.96 8.80 -8.89
C ASP A 598 -18.85 10.30 -9.20
N ALA A 599 -17.80 10.70 -9.92
CA ALA A 599 -17.59 12.07 -10.36
C ALA A 599 -18.45 12.39 -11.59
N LYS A 600 -19.54 13.16 -11.41
CA LYS A 600 -20.32 13.70 -12.54
C LYS A 600 -19.62 14.95 -13.09
N ALA A 601 -18.97 14.82 -14.24
CA ALA A 601 -18.25 15.87 -15.00
C ALA A 601 -17.03 16.50 -14.29
N MET A 602 -15.82 16.11 -14.70
CA MET A 602 -14.56 16.64 -14.15
C MET A 602 -13.71 17.34 -15.21
N VAL A 603 -13.07 18.43 -14.79
CA VAL A 603 -11.92 19.03 -15.46
C VAL A 603 -10.65 18.33 -14.97
N GLN A 604 -9.75 17.98 -15.89
CA GLN A 604 -8.46 17.35 -15.61
C GLN A 604 -7.68 18.12 -14.52
N GLY A 605 -7.20 17.43 -13.47
CA GLY A 605 -6.41 18.03 -12.37
C GLY A 605 -7.08 18.12 -10.98
N GLN A 606 -8.23 17.47 -10.76
CA GLN A 606 -8.97 17.52 -9.47
C GLN A 606 -9.01 16.20 -8.69
N TYR A 607 -8.07 15.27 -8.92
CA TYR A 607 -8.01 13.94 -8.26
C TYR A 607 -8.04 14.02 -6.71
N ASP A 608 -7.37 15.01 -6.13
CA ASP A 608 -7.26 15.16 -4.66
C ASP A 608 -8.59 15.56 -3.99
N LYS A 609 -9.62 15.93 -4.77
CA LYS A 609 -10.95 16.27 -4.26
C LYS A 609 -11.85 15.03 -4.05
N PHE A 610 -11.46 13.84 -4.54
CA PHE A 610 -12.20 12.59 -4.38
C PHE A 610 -11.35 11.51 -3.69
N LEU A 611 -11.17 11.71 -2.39
CA LEU A 611 -10.40 10.82 -1.55
C LEU A 611 -11.34 10.06 -0.61
N LEU A 612 -11.39 8.74 -0.78
CA LEU A 612 -11.91 7.83 0.23
C LEU A 612 -10.82 7.70 1.31
N ARG A 613 -11.04 8.40 2.43
CA ARG A 613 -10.04 8.55 3.49
C ARG A 613 -10.50 7.99 4.82
N ASN A 614 -9.60 7.27 5.47
CA ASN A 614 -9.77 6.71 6.82
C ASN A 614 -11.06 5.87 6.93
N VAL A 615 -11.21 4.91 6.03
CA VAL A 615 -12.38 4.01 5.99
C VAL A 615 -12.00 2.68 6.58
N LYS A 616 -12.87 2.11 7.43
CA LYS A 616 -12.71 0.77 7.99
C LYS A 616 -13.94 -0.06 7.66
N ILE A 617 -13.74 -1.26 7.13
CA ILE A 617 -14.80 -2.23 6.83
C ILE A 617 -14.42 -3.53 7.51
N HIS A 618 -15.11 -3.86 8.59
CA HIS A 618 -14.73 -5.02 9.39
C HIS A 618 -15.86 -5.76 10.09
N ASP A 619 -15.61 -7.00 10.52
CA ASP A 619 -16.59 -7.78 11.27
C ASP A 619 -17.92 -8.03 10.50
N ASN A 620 -17.85 -8.07 9.17
CA ASN A 620 -19.02 -8.28 8.30
C ASN A 620 -19.06 -9.70 7.75
N PHE A 621 -20.27 -10.17 7.39
CA PHE A 621 -20.47 -11.43 6.67
C PHE A 621 -21.27 -11.20 5.40
N ILE A 622 -20.68 -11.55 4.26
CA ILE A 622 -21.33 -11.47 2.96
C ILE A 622 -21.44 -12.89 2.41
N PHE A 623 -22.67 -13.30 2.13
CA PHE A 623 -22.99 -14.64 1.70
C PHE A 623 -23.90 -14.62 0.48
N ARG A 624 -23.50 -15.36 -0.56
CA ARG A 624 -24.28 -15.57 -1.79
C ARG A 624 -24.59 -14.27 -2.55
N SER A 625 -23.58 -13.48 -2.87
CA SER A 625 -23.73 -12.38 -3.83
C SER A 625 -23.81 -12.89 -5.27
N ASN A 626 -24.64 -12.24 -6.08
CA ASN A 626 -24.76 -12.52 -7.51
C ASN A 626 -23.63 -11.91 -8.36
N ALA A 627 -22.88 -11.00 -7.78
CA ALA A 627 -21.68 -10.34 -8.31
C ALA A 627 -20.57 -10.41 -7.26
N GLU A 628 -19.74 -9.38 -7.15
CA GLU A 628 -18.64 -9.30 -6.18
C GLU A 628 -19.15 -9.30 -4.74
N GLY A 629 -18.33 -9.81 -3.83
CA GLY A 629 -18.59 -9.71 -2.40
C GLY A 629 -18.43 -8.26 -1.90
N MET A 630 -17.26 -7.66 -2.12
CA MET A 630 -16.99 -6.26 -1.80
C MET A 630 -16.40 -5.54 -3.01
N TYR A 631 -17.01 -4.42 -3.42
CA TYR A 631 -16.57 -3.57 -4.52
C TYR A 631 -16.23 -2.17 -4.00
N ILE A 632 -14.94 -1.91 -3.74
CA ILE A 632 -14.45 -0.66 -3.15
C ILE A 632 -13.60 0.10 -4.19
N GLY A 633 -14.09 1.27 -4.61
CA GLY A 633 -13.47 2.09 -5.64
C GLY A 633 -13.90 1.74 -7.06
N HIS A 634 -12.97 1.83 -8.01
CA HIS A 634 -13.22 1.57 -9.43
C HIS A 634 -11.95 1.06 -10.13
N THR A 635 -12.04 0.00 -10.94
CA THR A 635 -10.88 -0.70 -11.53
C THR A 635 -10.26 -0.01 -12.75
N GLY A 636 -11.02 0.82 -13.47
CA GLY A 636 -10.53 1.56 -14.66
C GLY A 636 -9.64 2.77 -14.33
N ILE A 637 -8.63 3.00 -15.17
CA ILE A 637 -7.56 4.01 -14.99
C ILE A 637 -7.98 5.42 -15.49
N SER A 638 -8.91 5.49 -16.46
CA SER A 638 -9.17 6.69 -17.27
C SER A 638 -10.57 7.27 -17.13
N GLY A 639 -11.38 6.83 -16.16
CA GLY A 639 -12.77 7.33 -16.04
C GLY A 639 -13.61 7.08 -17.29
N ASN A 640 -13.26 6.11 -18.15
CA ASN A 640 -14.07 5.78 -19.32
C ASN A 640 -14.25 4.27 -19.41
N THR A 641 -15.45 3.80 -19.12
CA THR A 641 -15.84 2.40 -19.37
C THR A 641 -16.97 2.39 -20.40
N SER A 642 -16.65 1.79 -21.56
CA SER A 642 -17.54 1.10 -22.49
C SER A 642 -18.98 1.62 -22.64
N GLY A 643 -19.26 2.29 -23.77
CA GLY A 643 -20.56 2.23 -24.44
C GLY A 643 -21.54 3.37 -24.22
N ASN A 644 -21.27 4.35 -23.34
CA ASN A 644 -22.13 5.52 -23.17
C ASN A 644 -21.33 6.82 -23.36
N SER A 645 -21.88 7.75 -24.14
CA SER A 645 -21.24 8.96 -24.69
C SER A 645 -20.97 10.10 -23.68
N THR A 646 -20.90 9.80 -22.38
CA THR A 646 -20.64 10.81 -21.33
C THR A 646 -19.29 10.56 -20.66
N PRO A 647 -18.37 11.54 -20.66
CA PRO A 647 -17.07 11.38 -20.00
C PRO A 647 -17.26 11.32 -18.48
N TYR A 648 -17.02 10.16 -17.88
CA TYR A 648 -16.93 10.03 -16.43
C TYR A 648 -15.59 10.65 -15.96
N GLY A 649 -15.60 11.29 -14.79
CA GLY A 649 -14.38 11.80 -14.18
C GLY A 649 -13.42 10.68 -13.76
N PRO A 650 -12.17 11.02 -13.39
CA PRO A 650 -11.24 10.03 -12.87
C PRO A 650 -11.78 9.32 -11.61
N PRO A 651 -11.38 8.06 -11.36
CA PRO A 651 -11.86 7.29 -10.22
C PRO A 651 -11.38 7.87 -8.87
N PRO A 652 -12.10 7.62 -7.76
CA PRO A 652 -11.69 8.08 -6.43
C PRO A 652 -10.39 7.39 -6.01
N ARG A 653 -9.52 8.14 -5.33
CA ARG A 653 -8.28 7.62 -4.74
C ARG A 653 -8.55 7.15 -3.30
N MET A 654 -7.80 6.15 -2.85
CA MET A 654 -7.93 5.57 -1.49
C MET A 654 -6.74 5.97 -0.62
N ASP A 655 -7.03 6.49 0.57
CA ASP A 655 -6.03 6.80 1.60
C ASP A 655 -6.47 6.20 2.93
N SER A 656 -5.63 5.35 3.50
CA SER A 656 -5.87 4.75 4.83
C SER A 656 -7.21 3.99 4.88
N VAL A 657 -7.47 3.17 3.85
CA VAL A 657 -8.61 2.25 3.80
C VAL A 657 -8.18 0.88 4.35
N GLU A 658 -8.92 0.37 5.33
CA GLU A 658 -8.66 -0.92 5.97
C GLU A 658 -9.87 -1.86 5.83
N ILE A 659 -9.66 -3.06 5.29
CA ILE A 659 -10.68 -4.10 5.15
C ILE A 659 -10.21 -5.31 5.96
N TYR A 660 -10.87 -5.63 7.07
CA TYR A 660 -10.40 -6.70 7.96
C TYR A 660 -11.48 -7.45 8.73
N ASN A 661 -11.18 -8.67 9.20
CA ASN A 661 -12.13 -9.48 10.00
C ASN A 661 -13.47 -9.73 9.29
N ASN A 662 -13.51 -9.72 7.96
CA ASN A 662 -14.72 -10.02 7.19
C ASN A 662 -14.75 -11.48 6.74
N ILE A 663 -15.95 -12.05 6.66
CA ILE A 663 -16.21 -13.33 6.00
C ILE A 663 -16.96 -13.06 4.70
N LEU A 664 -16.45 -13.62 3.61
CA LEU A 664 -17.03 -13.54 2.30
C LEU A 664 -17.12 -14.95 1.73
N ASP A 665 -18.32 -15.40 1.39
CA ASP A 665 -18.54 -16.80 1.04
C ASP A 665 -19.59 -16.99 -0.07
N SER A 666 -19.29 -17.88 -1.01
CA SER A 666 -20.18 -18.32 -2.08
C SER A 666 -20.54 -17.18 -3.02
N LEU A 667 -19.51 -16.51 -3.53
CA LEU A 667 -19.63 -15.31 -4.36
C LEU A 667 -19.55 -15.70 -5.84
N LYS A 668 -20.44 -15.16 -6.67
CA LYS A 668 -20.42 -15.46 -8.10
C LYS A 668 -19.19 -14.90 -8.81
N LEU A 669 -18.74 -13.71 -8.41
CA LEU A 669 -17.60 -13.00 -9.00
C LEU A 669 -16.48 -12.83 -7.96
N ASP A 670 -15.77 -11.70 -7.97
CA ASP A 670 -14.63 -11.45 -7.09
C ASP A 670 -15.01 -11.42 -5.60
N GLY A 671 -14.05 -11.75 -4.75
CA GLY A 671 -14.18 -11.65 -3.30
C GLY A 671 -14.15 -10.21 -2.81
N ILE A 672 -12.95 -9.69 -2.60
CA ILE A 672 -12.70 -8.32 -2.18
C ILE A 672 -12.02 -7.58 -3.32
N GLN A 673 -12.61 -6.49 -3.79
CA GLN A 673 -11.97 -5.56 -4.69
C GLN A 673 -11.67 -4.22 -4.00
N LEU A 674 -10.41 -3.78 -4.07
CA LEU A 674 -9.97 -2.45 -3.63
C LEU A 674 -9.10 -1.78 -4.70
N SER A 675 -9.59 -0.70 -5.33
CA SER A 675 -8.87 -0.02 -6.41
C SER A 675 -8.35 1.38 -6.06
N ASN A 676 -7.35 1.90 -6.80
CA ASN A 676 -6.71 3.21 -6.62
C ASN A 676 -6.10 3.45 -5.22
N SER A 677 -5.37 2.46 -4.69
CA SER A 677 -4.73 2.53 -3.37
C SER A 677 -3.49 3.44 -3.35
N LEU A 678 -3.60 4.66 -2.80
CA LEU A 678 -2.48 5.58 -2.69
C LEU A 678 -1.54 5.20 -1.53
N LYS A 679 -2.00 5.41 -0.29
CA LYS A 679 -1.17 5.33 0.91
C LYS A 679 -1.90 4.59 2.02
N SER A 680 -1.14 3.80 2.77
CA SER A 680 -1.59 3.15 4.02
C SER A 680 -2.82 2.25 3.89
N CYS A 681 -3.14 1.74 2.69
CA CYS A 681 -4.27 0.83 2.48
C CYS A 681 -3.90 -0.62 2.90
N LYS A 682 -4.85 -1.31 3.55
CA LYS A 682 -4.63 -2.66 4.09
C LYS A 682 -5.84 -3.58 3.87
N ILE A 683 -5.58 -4.82 3.51
CA ILE A 683 -6.57 -5.91 3.49
C ILE A 683 -6.02 -7.03 4.36
N TYR A 684 -6.63 -7.32 5.51
CA TYR A 684 -6.06 -8.29 6.44
C TYR A 684 -7.06 -9.06 7.28
N ASN A 685 -6.70 -10.24 7.77
CA ASN A 685 -7.57 -11.05 8.62
C ASN A 685 -8.97 -11.28 8.01
N ASN A 686 -9.09 -11.44 6.69
CA ASN A 686 -10.37 -11.79 6.05
C ASN A 686 -10.39 -13.28 5.68
N LEU A 687 -11.58 -13.88 5.72
CA LEU A 687 -11.86 -15.19 5.11
C LEU A 687 -12.67 -14.98 3.84
N VAL A 688 -12.07 -15.27 2.69
CA VAL A 688 -12.72 -15.24 1.38
C VAL A 688 -12.75 -16.65 0.83
N ARG A 689 -13.94 -17.22 0.64
CA ARG A 689 -14.08 -18.60 0.16
C ARG A 689 -15.14 -18.77 -0.91
N ARG A 690 -14.97 -19.77 -1.78
CA ARG A 690 -15.96 -20.11 -2.83
C ARG A 690 -16.35 -18.87 -3.63
N TYR A 691 -15.35 -18.15 -4.11
CA TYR A 691 -15.51 -16.97 -4.96
C TYR A 691 -15.35 -17.37 -6.43
N GLY A 692 -15.77 -16.48 -7.33
CA GLY A 692 -15.72 -16.72 -8.77
C GLY A 692 -16.67 -17.81 -9.27
N VAL A 693 -17.66 -18.26 -8.49
CA VAL A 693 -18.50 -19.44 -8.80
C VAL A 693 -19.17 -19.40 -10.19
N ALA A 694 -19.40 -18.21 -10.76
CA ALA A 694 -19.90 -18.08 -12.13
C ALA A 694 -18.87 -18.42 -13.22
N ASN A 695 -17.60 -18.61 -12.84
CA ASN A 695 -16.43 -18.87 -13.65
C ASN A 695 -16.27 -17.89 -14.82
N GLN A 696 -16.52 -16.60 -14.57
CA GLN A 696 -16.33 -15.53 -15.55
C GLN A 696 -14.84 -15.14 -15.60
N SER A 697 -14.24 -15.17 -16.79
CA SER A 697 -12.79 -15.02 -16.98
C SER A 697 -12.18 -13.75 -16.37
N SER A 698 -12.91 -12.62 -16.38
CA SER A 698 -12.42 -11.33 -15.86
C SER A 698 -12.86 -10.99 -14.44
N HIS A 699 -13.61 -11.88 -13.76
CA HIS A 699 -14.26 -11.62 -12.47
C HIS A 699 -14.28 -12.89 -11.60
N LYS A 700 -13.10 -13.42 -11.29
CA LYS A 700 -12.95 -14.65 -10.49
C LYS A 700 -11.74 -14.60 -9.55
N VAL A 701 -11.52 -13.45 -8.92
CA VAL A 701 -10.38 -13.20 -8.03
C VAL A 701 -10.80 -13.20 -6.57
N GLY A 702 -10.00 -13.81 -5.69
CA GLY A 702 -10.29 -13.82 -4.25
C GLY A 702 -10.12 -12.42 -3.64
N ILE A 703 -8.92 -11.86 -3.75
CA ILE A 703 -8.62 -10.47 -3.38
C ILE A 703 -7.98 -9.76 -4.56
N LEU A 704 -8.68 -8.77 -5.11
CA LEU A 704 -8.25 -7.94 -6.21
C LEU A 704 -7.88 -6.54 -5.70
N SER A 705 -6.62 -6.17 -5.88
CA SER A 705 -6.22 -4.76 -5.81
C SER A 705 -5.86 -4.25 -7.20
N GLY A 706 -6.50 -3.17 -7.67
CA GLY A 706 -6.39 -2.72 -9.06
C GLY A 706 -6.39 -1.21 -9.29
N GLY A 707 -6.20 -0.79 -10.55
CA GLY A 707 -6.33 0.60 -10.99
C GLY A 707 -5.47 1.60 -10.21
N ASN A 708 -4.15 1.63 -10.40
CA ASN A 708 -3.19 2.59 -9.79
C ASN A 708 -2.95 2.44 -8.28
N ILE A 709 -2.13 1.47 -7.92
CA ILE A 709 -1.61 1.33 -6.55
C ILE A 709 -0.32 2.14 -6.43
N GLU A 710 -0.14 2.89 -5.35
CA GLU A 710 1.14 3.46 -4.90
C GLU A 710 1.66 2.68 -3.67
N ALA A 711 0.76 2.29 -2.74
CA ALA A 711 1.11 1.40 -1.62
C ALA A 711 -0.09 0.59 -1.09
N ILE A 712 0.08 -0.73 -0.93
CA ILE A 712 -0.91 -1.62 -0.30
C ILE A 712 -0.25 -2.77 0.49
N LYS A 713 -0.87 -3.16 1.62
CA LYS A 713 -0.52 -4.37 2.37
C LYS A 713 -1.69 -5.37 2.38
N ILE A 714 -1.44 -6.60 1.98
CA ILE A 714 -2.41 -7.71 1.99
C ILE A 714 -1.82 -8.81 2.87
N TYR A 715 -2.39 -9.08 4.04
CA TYR A 715 -1.78 -10.02 4.99
C TYR A 715 -2.75 -10.75 5.91
N ASN A 716 -2.36 -11.91 6.42
CA ASN A 716 -3.17 -12.70 7.35
C ASN A 716 -4.58 -13.04 6.82
N ASN A 717 -4.78 -13.08 5.50
CA ASN A 717 -6.06 -13.49 4.91
C ASN A 717 -6.05 -15.00 4.62
N MET A 718 -7.23 -15.63 4.70
CA MET A 718 -7.50 -16.97 4.18
C MET A 718 -8.33 -16.83 2.91
N VAL A 719 -7.80 -17.29 1.78
CA VAL A 719 -8.45 -17.24 0.46
C VAL A 719 -8.53 -18.65 -0.09
N GLU A 720 -9.73 -19.21 -0.23
CA GLU A 720 -9.84 -20.64 -0.58
C GLU A 720 -11.01 -21.02 -1.49
N ASN A 721 -10.86 -22.19 -2.13
CA ASN A 721 -11.92 -22.84 -2.89
C ASN A 721 -12.51 -21.96 -3.99
N GLY A 722 -11.70 -21.08 -4.57
CA GLY A 722 -12.10 -20.19 -5.65
C GLY A 722 -11.89 -20.80 -7.02
N THR A 723 -12.68 -20.37 -8.00
CA THR A 723 -12.48 -20.81 -9.39
C THR A 723 -11.51 -19.92 -10.16
N GLY A 724 -10.79 -19.04 -9.49
CA GLY A 724 -9.74 -18.23 -10.11
C GLY A 724 -8.76 -17.64 -9.09
N THR A 725 -7.81 -16.85 -9.58
CA THR A 725 -6.59 -16.46 -8.88
C THR A 725 -6.85 -15.96 -7.46
N GLY A 726 -6.04 -16.43 -6.50
CA GLY A 726 -6.18 -16.11 -5.08
C GLY A 726 -6.11 -14.61 -4.80
N ILE A 727 -4.92 -14.04 -5.02
CA ILE A 727 -4.66 -12.61 -4.79
C ILE A 727 -4.08 -12.00 -6.06
N VAL A 728 -4.69 -10.91 -6.53
CA VAL A 728 -4.23 -10.14 -7.69
C VAL A 728 -3.88 -8.72 -7.28
N VAL A 729 -2.74 -8.23 -7.77
CA VAL A 729 -2.30 -6.84 -7.60
C VAL A 729 -1.92 -6.23 -8.94
N PHE A 730 -2.70 -5.26 -9.41
CA PHE A 730 -2.42 -4.44 -10.58
C PHE A 730 -2.06 -3.01 -10.18
N GLY A 731 -0.83 -2.55 -10.45
CA GLY A 731 -0.48 -1.16 -10.11
C GLY A 731 0.99 -0.80 -10.23
N PHE A 732 1.37 0.21 -9.47
CA PHE A 732 2.72 0.79 -9.39
C PHE A 732 3.17 0.79 -7.92
N GLY A 733 4.34 1.34 -7.61
CA GLY A 733 4.77 1.52 -6.21
C GLY A 733 4.98 0.23 -5.41
N ASN A 734 4.78 0.28 -4.10
CA ASN A 734 5.13 -0.80 -3.17
C ASN A 734 3.92 -1.64 -2.77
N ALA A 735 3.89 -2.90 -3.21
CA ALA A 735 2.83 -3.84 -2.83
C ALA A 735 3.40 -4.99 -2.00
N GLN A 736 2.84 -5.20 -0.82
CA GLN A 736 3.27 -6.22 0.14
C GLN A 736 2.17 -7.26 0.34
N VAL A 737 2.45 -8.52 -0.01
CA VAL A 737 1.56 -9.67 0.17
C VAL A 737 2.26 -10.67 1.09
N TYR A 738 1.84 -10.80 2.33
CA TYR A 738 2.54 -11.63 3.31
C TYR A 738 1.66 -12.33 4.32
N HIS A 739 2.07 -13.49 4.83
CA HIS A 739 1.33 -14.27 5.82
C HIS A 739 -0.13 -14.58 5.42
N ASN A 740 -0.42 -14.69 4.13
CA ASN A 740 -1.73 -15.16 3.67
C ASN A 740 -1.70 -16.68 3.46
N VAL A 741 -2.86 -17.30 3.58
CA VAL A 741 -3.09 -18.70 3.19
C VAL A 741 -4.01 -18.68 1.97
N VAL A 742 -3.51 -19.18 0.85
CA VAL A 742 -4.25 -19.35 -0.40
C VAL A 742 -4.31 -20.84 -0.69
N ASP A 743 -5.52 -21.40 -0.76
CA ASP A 743 -5.73 -22.84 -0.89
C ASP A 743 -6.79 -23.18 -1.96
N SER A 744 -6.54 -24.24 -2.72
CA SER A 744 -7.55 -24.92 -3.54
C SER A 744 -8.15 -24.00 -4.61
N ILE A 745 -7.27 -23.52 -5.50
CA ILE A 745 -7.62 -22.58 -6.57
C ILE A 745 -7.78 -23.35 -7.87
N HIS A 746 -9.03 -23.58 -8.31
CA HIS A 746 -9.34 -24.52 -9.37
C HIS A 746 -10.42 -24.00 -10.33
N SER A 747 -10.04 -23.73 -11.59
CA SER A 747 -10.94 -23.20 -12.61
C SER A 747 -11.29 -24.19 -13.72
N GLY A 748 -10.45 -25.22 -13.92
CA GLY A 748 -10.48 -26.11 -15.09
C GLY A 748 -9.98 -25.46 -16.38
N ALA A 749 -9.50 -24.20 -16.32
CA ALA A 749 -9.04 -23.39 -17.43
C ALA A 749 -7.69 -22.73 -17.07
N ASN A 750 -6.58 -23.39 -17.44
CA ASN A 750 -5.13 -23.16 -17.27
C ASN A 750 -4.51 -21.76 -16.93
N ILE A 751 -5.15 -20.80 -16.25
CA ILE A 751 -4.56 -19.48 -15.92
C ILE A 751 -4.92 -19.02 -14.50
N GLU A 752 -4.57 -19.80 -13.47
CA GLU A 752 -4.81 -19.40 -12.07
C GLU A 752 -3.58 -19.53 -11.17
N TYR A 753 -3.29 -18.45 -10.46
CA TYR A 753 -2.14 -18.35 -9.56
C TYR A 753 -2.58 -18.23 -8.10
N GLY A 754 -1.69 -18.59 -7.17
CA GLY A 754 -1.89 -18.24 -5.76
C GLY A 754 -1.85 -16.72 -5.57
N VAL A 755 -0.78 -16.09 -6.06
CA VAL A 755 -0.59 -14.63 -6.10
C VAL A 755 -0.17 -14.21 -7.50
N TYR A 756 -0.87 -13.23 -8.07
CA TYR A 756 -0.54 -12.61 -9.35
C TYR A 756 -0.28 -11.12 -9.17
N MET A 757 0.88 -10.64 -9.64
CA MET A 757 1.21 -9.22 -9.60
C MET A 757 1.68 -8.75 -10.97
N GLN A 758 1.13 -7.62 -11.43
CA GLN A 758 1.50 -7.06 -12.72
C GLN A 758 1.50 -5.53 -12.70
N GLN A 759 2.53 -4.95 -13.31
CA GLN A 759 2.56 -3.51 -13.57
C GLN A 759 1.62 -3.13 -14.72
N ASN A 760 0.79 -2.12 -14.53
CA ASN A 760 -0.13 -1.62 -15.56
C ASN A 760 0.57 -0.64 -16.54
N ALA A 761 0.12 -0.56 -17.79
CA ALA A 761 0.89 0.03 -18.90
C ALA A 761 0.82 1.57 -19.04
N VAL A 762 -0.08 2.28 -18.35
CA VAL A 762 -0.37 3.70 -18.67
C VAL A 762 -0.59 4.53 -17.40
N TYR A 763 0.37 5.41 -17.07
CA TYR A 763 0.10 6.62 -16.27
C TYR A 763 1.08 7.76 -16.62
N PRO A 764 0.62 9.03 -16.70
CA PRO A 764 1.44 10.19 -17.06
C PRO A 764 2.18 10.88 -15.89
N GLU A 765 2.07 10.37 -14.66
CA GLU A 765 2.74 10.95 -13.47
C GLU A 765 3.96 10.12 -13.02
N THR A 766 4.93 10.76 -12.37
CA THR A 766 6.23 10.22 -11.92
C THR A 766 6.13 9.23 -10.76
N ILE A 767 5.31 8.17 -10.87
CA ILE A 767 5.18 7.11 -9.86
C ILE A 767 6.22 6.01 -10.13
N SER A 768 6.87 5.50 -9.08
CA SER A 768 7.85 4.41 -9.20
C SER A 768 7.21 3.14 -9.74
N ALA A 769 8.00 2.32 -10.43
CA ALA A 769 7.56 1.02 -10.89
C ALA A 769 7.05 0.11 -9.76
N LEU A 770 6.26 -0.90 -10.13
CA LEU A 770 5.78 -1.88 -9.16
C LEU A 770 6.96 -2.65 -8.55
N VAL A 771 6.99 -2.71 -7.22
CA VAL A 771 7.93 -3.50 -6.41
C VAL A 771 7.14 -4.63 -5.74
N PRO A 772 7.08 -5.84 -6.34
CA PRO A 772 6.37 -6.96 -5.76
C PRO A 772 7.12 -7.53 -4.55
N ASN A 773 6.49 -7.53 -3.37
CA ASN A 773 6.99 -8.19 -2.17
C ASN A 773 6.00 -9.28 -1.73
N VAL A 774 6.30 -10.54 -2.07
CA VAL A 774 5.46 -11.70 -1.74
C VAL A 774 6.23 -12.57 -0.76
N THR A 775 5.92 -12.49 0.53
CA THR A 775 6.75 -13.12 1.57
C THR A 775 5.98 -13.89 2.62
N GLY A 776 6.44 -15.08 3.00
CA GLY A 776 5.84 -15.80 4.13
C GLY A 776 4.39 -16.22 3.89
N ASN A 777 3.95 -16.48 2.65
CA ASN A 777 2.59 -16.97 2.38
C ASN A 777 2.55 -18.50 2.29
N ILE A 778 1.42 -19.11 2.58
CA ILE A 778 1.13 -20.52 2.28
C ILE A 778 0.30 -20.54 1.00
N LEU A 779 0.83 -21.13 -0.06
CA LEU A 779 0.22 -21.18 -1.37
C LEU A 779 0.08 -22.66 -1.78
N LYS A 780 -1.16 -23.14 -1.67
CA LYS A 780 -1.53 -24.54 -1.83
C LYS A 780 -2.48 -24.75 -3.00
N ASP A 781 -2.25 -25.80 -3.77
CA ASP A 781 -3.13 -26.26 -4.85
C ASP A 781 -3.49 -25.15 -5.86
N ALA A 782 -2.50 -24.36 -6.30
CA ALA A 782 -2.67 -23.44 -7.43
C ALA A 782 -2.53 -24.19 -8.78
N GLU A 783 -3.45 -23.91 -9.71
CA GLU A 783 -3.57 -24.60 -11.01
C GLU A 783 -2.41 -24.31 -11.99
N VAL A 784 -1.70 -23.19 -11.84
CA VAL A 784 -0.55 -22.83 -12.71
C VAL A 784 0.75 -22.70 -11.94
N ALA A 785 0.81 -21.74 -11.01
CA ALA A 785 1.98 -21.51 -10.17
C ALA A 785 1.56 -20.79 -8.88
N PRO A 786 2.31 -20.96 -7.77
CA PRO A 786 2.02 -20.28 -6.52
C PRO A 786 2.11 -18.76 -6.67
N VAL A 787 3.12 -18.26 -7.39
CA VAL A 787 3.34 -16.82 -7.59
C VAL A 787 3.68 -16.53 -9.04
N TYR A 788 3.02 -15.50 -9.59
CA TYR A 788 3.37 -14.88 -10.86
C TYR A 788 3.61 -13.39 -10.67
N THR A 789 4.75 -12.90 -11.17
CA THR A 789 5.08 -11.47 -11.17
C THR A 789 5.48 -11.05 -12.59
N ALA A 790 4.78 -10.10 -13.21
CA ALA A 790 5.09 -9.59 -14.54
C ALA A 790 5.51 -8.11 -14.55
N GLY A 791 6.57 -7.84 -15.30
CA GLY A 791 7.03 -6.49 -15.62
C GLY A 791 6.74 -6.11 -17.06
N ASN A 792 5.94 -5.08 -17.30
CA ASN A 792 5.83 -4.44 -18.60
C ASN A 792 6.98 -3.43 -18.79
N GLY A 793 8.22 -3.93 -18.84
CA GLY A 793 9.42 -3.12 -19.12
C GLY A 793 9.83 -2.09 -18.06
N GLY A 794 9.27 -2.16 -16.84
CA GLY A 794 9.49 -1.15 -15.80
C GLY A 794 9.71 -1.65 -14.37
N THR A 795 9.38 -2.88 -14.00
CA THR A 795 9.50 -3.37 -12.62
C THR A 795 10.95 -3.33 -12.14
N SER A 796 11.19 -2.63 -11.02
CA SER A 796 12.53 -2.39 -10.48
C SER A 796 12.71 -3.15 -9.18
N GLY A 797 13.12 -4.42 -9.28
CA GLY A 797 13.36 -5.26 -8.10
C GLY A 797 12.09 -5.63 -7.33
N GLY A 798 12.28 -6.26 -6.17
CA GLY A 798 11.22 -6.93 -5.40
C GLY A 798 11.73 -8.24 -4.82
N ASN A 799 10.94 -8.88 -3.95
CA ASN A 799 11.33 -10.10 -3.25
C ASN A 799 10.18 -11.09 -3.15
N VAL A 800 10.43 -12.32 -3.59
CA VAL A 800 9.56 -13.47 -3.40
C VAL A 800 10.32 -14.50 -2.55
N SER A 801 10.09 -14.50 -1.24
CA SER A 801 10.86 -15.34 -0.30
C SER A 801 10.11 -15.79 0.94
N GLY A 802 10.56 -16.89 1.56
CA GLY A 802 9.97 -17.41 2.79
C GLY A 802 8.56 -17.98 2.62
N ASN A 803 8.05 -18.10 1.39
CA ASN A 803 6.73 -18.68 1.14
C ASN A 803 6.80 -20.21 1.19
N TYR A 804 5.67 -20.84 1.53
CA TYR A 804 5.47 -22.28 1.54
C TYR A 804 4.61 -22.68 0.34
N PHE A 805 5.16 -23.48 -0.56
CA PHE A 805 4.48 -23.98 -1.76
C PHE A 805 4.10 -25.44 -1.56
N ILE A 806 2.81 -25.74 -1.70
CA ILE A 806 2.24 -27.04 -1.36
C ILE A 806 1.40 -27.53 -2.54
N ASN A 807 1.74 -28.68 -3.12
CA ASN A 807 0.90 -29.37 -4.12
C ASN A 807 0.41 -28.49 -5.31
N ASN A 808 1.14 -27.43 -5.67
CA ASN A 808 0.81 -26.62 -6.84
C ASN A 808 1.17 -27.38 -8.13
N ALA A 809 0.48 -27.08 -9.23
CA ALA A 809 0.75 -27.67 -10.55
C ALA A 809 2.21 -27.45 -11.00
N SER A 810 2.77 -26.28 -10.66
CA SER A 810 4.20 -26.03 -10.63
C SER A 810 4.56 -25.34 -9.32
N ASN A 811 5.58 -25.82 -8.60
CA ASN A 811 6.12 -25.16 -7.41
C ASN A 811 7.19 -24.09 -7.74
N THR A 812 7.25 -23.62 -8.99
CA THR A 812 8.17 -22.55 -9.40
C THR A 812 7.47 -21.19 -9.41
N VAL A 813 8.19 -20.13 -9.02
CA VAL A 813 7.73 -18.76 -9.21
C VAL A 813 7.90 -18.37 -10.68
N ALA A 814 6.81 -17.94 -11.31
CA ALA A 814 6.85 -17.42 -12.67
C ALA A 814 7.16 -15.92 -12.64
N ASN A 815 8.41 -15.57 -12.94
CA ASN A 815 8.93 -14.22 -12.73
C ASN A 815 9.41 -13.57 -14.04
N ASN A 816 8.56 -12.70 -14.59
CA ASN A 816 8.85 -11.83 -15.72
C ASN A 816 9.08 -10.38 -15.29
N SER A 817 9.33 -10.13 -13.99
CA SER A 817 9.46 -8.79 -13.41
C SER A 817 10.89 -8.45 -12.96
N GLY A 818 11.79 -9.43 -12.91
CA GLY A 818 13.13 -9.26 -12.34
C GLY A 818 13.16 -9.25 -10.81
N ALA A 819 12.08 -9.67 -10.13
CA ALA A 819 12.07 -9.84 -8.67
C ALA A 819 13.11 -10.88 -8.22
N THR A 820 13.68 -10.74 -7.02
CA THR A 820 14.54 -11.78 -6.46
C THR A 820 13.67 -12.91 -5.94
N VAL A 821 13.94 -14.15 -6.38
CA VAL A 821 13.28 -15.35 -5.87
C VAL A 821 14.30 -16.14 -5.06
N ALA A 822 14.15 -16.17 -3.74
CA ALA A 822 15.07 -16.86 -2.84
C ALA A 822 14.34 -17.45 -1.64
N SER A 823 14.87 -18.53 -1.06
CA SER A 823 14.43 -19.04 0.25
C SER A 823 12.93 -19.38 0.39
N ASN A 824 12.27 -19.86 -0.67
CA ASN A 824 10.91 -20.42 -0.59
C ASN A 824 10.99 -21.92 -0.30
N THR A 825 10.05 -22.45 0.49
CA THR A 825 10.01 -23.85 0.94
C THR A 825 8.95 -24.62 0.15
N ILE A 826 9.32 -25.75 -0.44
CA ILE A 826 8.38 -26.66 -1.11
C ILE A 826 8.05 -27.80 -0.14
N ILE A 827 6.76 -28.08 0.04
CA ILE A 827 6.27 -29.15 0.91
C ILE A 827 5.38 -30.07 0.07
N ASN A 828 5.69 -31.36 0.05
CA ASN A 828 4.96 -32.36 -0.74
C ASN A 828 3.81 -33.01 0.04
N ASN A 829 3.89 -33.05 1.37
CA ASN A 829 2.84 -33.58 2.25
C ASN A 829 2.59 -32.57 3.36
N PHE A 830 1.53 -31.79 3.24
CA PHE A 830 1.14 -30.87 4.30
C PHE A 830 0.50 -31.67 5.45
N PRO A 831 1.02 -31.61 6.69
CA PRO A 831 0.55 -32.43 7.82
C PRO A 831 -0.82 -31.98 8.37
N VAL A 832 -1.53 -31.14 7.63
CA VAL A 832 -2.84 -30.57 7.95
C VAL A 832 -3.68 -30.63 6.68
N GLU A 833 -4.74 -31.42 6.66
CA GLU A 833 -5.77 -31.25 5.64
C GLU A 833 -6.64 -30.07 6.07
N LEU A 834 -6.67 -28.96 5.31
CA LEU A 834 -7.44 -27.77 5.70
C LEU A 834 -8.93 -27.96 5.37
N ASN A 835 -9.61 -28.76 6.17
CA ASN A 835 -11.05 -28.93 6.06
C ASN A 835 -11.76 -27.84 6.87
N ILE A 836 -12.05 -26.71 6.21
CA ILE A 836 -12.83 -25.61 6.79
C ILE A 836 -14.32 -25.94 6.73
N VAL A 837 -14.80 -26.61 7.79
CA VAL A 837 -16.21 -26.98 7.98
C VAL A 837 -16.96 -25.71 8.40
N GLY A 838 -17.88 -25.26 7.55
CA GLY A 838 -18.54 -23.96 7.67
C GLY A 838 -19.24 -23.70 9.01
N ARG A 839 -19.14 -22.44 9.43
CA ARG A 839 -19.92 -21.57 10.32
C ARG A 839 -21.02 -22.15 11.24
N THR A 840 -21.05 -21.64 12.47
CA THR A 840 -22.21 -21.71 13.38
C THR A 840 -23.28 -20.68 12.99
N THR A 841 -24.54 -20.92 13.38
CA THR A 841 -25.69 -20.01 13.15
C THR A 841 -25.57 -18.66 13.86
N THR A 842 -24.55 -18.47 14.72
CA THR A 842 -24.39 -17.33 15.63
C THR A 842 -23.08 -16.55 15.47
N GLY A 843 -22.29 -16.72 14.40
CA GLY A 843 -21.12 -15.85 14.16
C GLY A 843 -19.92 -16.44 13.44
N TYR A 844 -18.76 -15.78 13.59
CA TYR A 844 -17.45 -16.19 13.08
C TYR A 844 -16.93 -17.36 13.96
N SER A 845 -17.12 -18.59 13.51
CA SER A 845 -16.45 -19.75 14.06
C SER A 845 -16.03 -20.63 12.89
N VAL A 846 -14.71 -20.74 12.69
CA VAL A 846 -14.14 -21.57 11.64
C VAL A 846 -13.64 -22.85 12.29
N ASN A 847 -14.16 -23.99 11.83
CA ASN A 847 -13.69 -25.30 12.25
C ASN A 847 -12.62 -25.78 11.27
N ILE A 848 -11.41 -26.03 11.76
CA ILE A 848 -10.36 -26.72 11.00
C ILE A 848 -10.27 -28.14 11.54
N THR A 849 -10.42 -29.13 10.66
CA THR A 849 -10.16 -30.54 11.02
C THR A 849 -8.73 -30.91 10.64
N GLN A 850 -7.92 -31.39 11.59
CA GLN A 850 -6.57 -31.94 11.37
C GLN A 850 -6.51 -33.34 12.00
N ALA A 851 -6.09 -34.36 11.23
CA ALA A 851 -5.80 -35.72 11.73
C ALA A 851 -6.83 -36.20 12.77
N ASP A 852 -8.11 -36.25 12.37
CA ASP A 852 -9.27 -36.66 13.17
C ASP A 852 -9.67 -35.76 14.36
N SER A 853 -9.12 -34.55 14.47
CA SER A 853 -9.49 -33.56 15.49
C SER A 853 -10.02 -32.25 14.88
N THR A 854 -11.11 -31.71 15.41
CA THR A 854 -11.67 -30.42 14.99
C THR A 854 -11.29 -29.32 15.98
N ARG A 855 -10.73 -28.21 15.48
CA ARG A 855 -10.45 -26.99 16.26
C ARG A 855 -11.31 -25.83 15.78
N THR A 856 -11.88 -25.09 16.72
CA THR A 856 -12.71 -23.90 16.43
C THR A 856 -11.92 -22.62 16.67
N PHE A 857 -11.95 -21.70 15.70
CA PHE A 857 -11.34 -20.37 15.79
C PHE A 857 -12.39 -19.28 15.75
N THR A 858 -12.24 -18.26 16.59
CA THR A 858 -13.13 -17.09 16.66
C THR A 858 -12.59 -15.86 15.94
N ASP A 859 -11.36 -15.93 15.41
CA ASP A 859 -10.69 -14.83 14.69
C ASP A 859 -9.76 -15.38 13.58
N VAL A 860 -9.77 -14.78 12.38
CA VAL A 860 -8.96 -15.20 11.22
C VAL A 860 -7.46 -15.14 11.53
N SER A 861 -6.98 -14.10 12.20
CA SER A 861 -5.56 -13.94 12.53
C SER A 861 -5.07 -15.11 13.37
N THR A 862 -5.79 -15.44 14.44
CA THR A 862 -5.39 -16.56 15.33
C THR A 862 -5.42 -17.91 14.61
N MET A 863 -6.35 -18.07 13.67
CA MET A 863 -6.41 -19.23 12.80
C MET A 863 -5.19 -19.29 11.88
N VAL A 864 -4.88 -18.20 11.18
CA VAL A 864 -3.74 -18.12 10.26
C VAL A 864 -2.43 -18.33 11.02
N ASP A 865 -2.22 -17.65 12.14
CA ASP A 865 -1.04 -17.82 13.01
C ASP A 865 -0.90 -19.28 13.46
N TRP A 866 -2.00 -19.93 13.83
CA TRP A 866 -1.99 -21.35 14.17
C TRP A 866 -1.57 -22.22 12.98
N ILE A 867 -2.06 -21.96 11.76
CA ILE A 867 -1.63 -22.70 10.55
C ILE A 867 -0.13 -22.51 10.32
N PHE A 868 0.39 -21.28 10.39
CA PHE A 868 1.82 -20.99 10.24
C PHE A 868 2.68 -21.67 11.31
N SER A 869 2.20 -21.79 12.55
CA SER A 869 2.90 -22.48 13.64
C SER A 869 3.12 -23.98 13.35
N ARG A 870 2.29 -24.59 12.49
CA ARG A 870 2.43 -26.00 12.09
C ARG A 870 3.47 -26.22 11.00
N LEU A 871 3.86 -25.17 10.29
CA LEU A 871 4.87 -25.21 9.23
C LEU A 871 6.29 -24.91 9.71
N SER A 872 6.42 -24.29 10.88
CA SER A 872 7.69 -23.91 11.49
C SER A 872 8.19 -24.91 12.54
N ALA A 873 7.39 -25.91 12.88
CA ALA A 873 7.83 -27.00 13.73
C ALA A 873 8.74 -27.95 12.93
N PRO A 874 9.94 -28.32 13.42
CA PRO A 874 10.62 -29.49 12.86
C PRO A 874 9.65 -30.66 12.92
N PRO A 875 9.58 -31.52 11.88
CA PRO A 875 8.75 -32.70 11.96
C PRO A 875 9.10 -33.42 13.26
N PRO A 876 8.10 -33.87 14.04
CA PRO A 876 8.37 -34.65 15.23
C PRO A 876 9.36 -35.78 14.85
N PRO A 877 10.36 -36.08 15.71
CA PRO A 877 11.29 -37.15 15.43
C PRO A 877 10.52 -38.43 15.11
N ASN A 878 10.85 -39.07 13.98
CA ASN A 878 10.21 -40.32 13.57
C ASN A 878 10.24 -41.32 14.73
N GLN A 879 9.09 -41.86 15.11
CA GLN A 879 9.03 -42.91 16.11
C GLN A 879 9.34 -44.25 15.44
N VAL A 880 10.04 -45.13 16.16
CA VAL A 880 10.30 -46.47 15.64
C VAL A 880 8.97 -47.23 15.55
N PRO A 881 8.75 -48.05 14.49
CA PRO A 881 7.59 -48.92 14.45
C PRO A 881 7.68 -49.96 15.57
N ILE A 882 6.58 -50.68 15.81
CA ILE A 882 6.52 -51.80 16.76
C ILE A 882 6.29 -53.06 15.94
N ALA A 883 7.28 -53.97 15.95
CA ALA A 883 7.18 -55.29 15.34
C ALA A 883 6.55 -56.29 16.32
N ASN A 884 5.71 -57.19 15.80
CA ASN A 884 5.20 -58.33 16.55
C ASN A 884 5.25 -59.57 15.64
N ALA A 885 6.08 -60.54 15.99
CA ALA A 885 6.30 -61.78 15.23
C ALA A 885 5.24 -62.86 15.53
N GLY A 886 4.28 -62.56 16.40
CA GLY A 886 3.26 -63.51 16.85
C GLY A 886 3.78 -64.42 17.96
N VAL A 887 2.92 -65.33 18.41
CA VAL A 887 3.24 -66.26 19.50
C VAL A 887 4.11 -67.43 19.02
N ASP A 888 4.92 -67.96 19.93
CA ASP A 888 5.69 -69.19 19.71
C ASP A 888 4.78 -70.35 19.31
N GLN A 889 5.28 -71.20 18.41
CA GLN A 889 4.51 -72.27 17.80
C GLN A 889 5.17 -73.64 18.01
N THR A 890 4.35 -74.68 18.06
CA THR A 890 4.80 -76.08 18.16
C THR A 890 4.13 -76.91 17.07
N VAL A 891 4.91 -77.72 16.37
CA VAL A 891 4.45 -78.66 15.35
C VAL A 891 5.07 -80.04 15.61
N THR A 892 4.37 -81.11 15.27
CA THR A 892 4.85 -82.50 15.46
C THR A 892 4.89 -83.19 14.10
N LEU A 893 5.99 -83.88 13.80
CA LEU A 893 6.13 -84.63 12.55
C LEU A 893 5.02 -85.71 12.45
N PRO A 894 4.50 -86.02 11.25
CA PRO A 894 5.04 -85.66 9.92
C PRO A 894 4.65 -84.26 9.40
N THR A 895 3.89 -83.45 10.15
CA THR A 895 3.61 -82.07 9.75
C THR A 895 4.90 -81.24 9.79
N SER A 896 5.37 -80.79 8.64
CA SER A 896 6.65 -80.08 8.46
C SER A 896 6.46 -78.63 7.97
N THR A 897 5.29 -78.06 8.23
CA THR A 897 4.92 -76.70 7.82
C THR A 897 4.32 -75.93 8.99
N VAL A 898 4.52 -74.62 9.00
CA VAL A 898 3.95 -73.72 10.00
C VAL A 898 3.67 -72.35 9.38
N THR A 899 2.64 -71.64 9.85
CA THR A 899 2.32 -70.28 9.38
C THR A 899 2.66 -69.26 10.44
N LEU A 900 3.61 -68.38 10.13
CA LEU A 900 3.99 -67.24 10.95
C LEU A 900 3.12 -66.05 10.56
N SER A 901 2.43 -65.48 11.55
CA SER A 901 1.53 -64.35 11.36
C SER A 901 2.01 -63.18 12.20
N GLY A 902 2.78 -62.29 11.58
CA GLY A 902 3.29 -61.09 12.22
C GLY A 902 2.47 -59.85 11.90
N SER A 903 2.71 -58.79 12.65
CA SER A 903 2.10 -57.47 12.46
C SER A 903 3.09 -56.36 12.77
N GLY A 904 2.81 -55.16 12.25
CA GLY A 904 3.55 -53.95 12.55
C GLY A 904 2.60 -52.79 12.80
N THR A 905 2.89 -51.95 13.79
CA THR A 905 2.18 -50.69 14.02
C THR A 905 3.17 -49.55 14.13
N ASP A 906 2.83 -48.40 13.56
CA ASP A 906 3.65 -47.21 13.61
C ASP A 906 2.88 -46.09 14.33
N PRO A 907 3.37 -45.59 15.48
CA PRO A 907 2.70 -44.53 16.25
C PRO A 907 2.55 -43.19 15.53
N ASP A 908 3.42 -42.87 14.57
CA ASP A 908 3.40 -41.59 13.84
C ASP A 908 3.31 -41.72 12.31
N GLY A 909 3.06 -42.94 11.80
CA GLY A 909 2.98 -43.20 10.37
C GLY A 909 2.33 -44.54 9.97
N THR A 910 2.89 -45.16 8.93
CA THR A 910 2.39 -46.38 8.28
C THR A 910 3.55 -47.34 8.00
N ILE A 911 3.25 -48.65 7.97
CA ILE A 911 4.27 -49.67 7.68
C ILE A 911 4.56 -49.74 6.17
N ALA A 912 5.83 -49.58 5.80
CA ALA A 912 6.30 -49.69 4.44
C ALA A 912 6.63 -51.13 4.03
N SER A 913 7.22 -51.93 4.93
CA SER A 913 7.59 -53.32 4.60
C SER A 913 7.74 -54.25 5.81
N TYR A 914 7.65 -55.55 5.52
CA TYR A 914 7.92 -56.66 6.44
C TYR A 914 9.07 -57.50 5.89
N GLN A 915 9.86 -58.12 6.76
CA GLN A 915 10.90 -59.07 6.35
C GLN A 915 11.12 -60.15 7.41
N TRP A 916 10.83 -61.40 7.05
CA TRP A 916 11.12 -62.60 7.82
C TRP A 916 12.50 -63.16 7.49
N SER A 917 13.22 -63.60 8.52
CA SER A 917 14.44 -64.38 8.36
C SER A 917 14.64 -65.35 9.52
N LYS A 918 15.41 -66.42 9.31
CA LYS A 918 15.80 -67.34 10.39
C LYS A 918 17.08 -66.83 11.05
N ILE A 919 17.09 -66.76 12.38
CA ILE A 919 18.25 -66.38 13.18
C ILE A 919 18.90 -67.57 13.90
N ALA A 920 18.15 -68.64 14.20
CA ALA A 920 18.69 -69.86 14.80
C ALA A 920 17.87 -71.11 14.43
N GLY A 921 18.45 -72.30 14.64
CA GLY A 921 17.83 -73.61 14.40
C GLY A 921 18.31 -74.34 13.15
N PRO A 922 17.75 -75.53 12.86
CA PRO A 922 18.20 -76.41 11.78
C PRO A 922 18.30 -75.73 10.41
N THR A 923 19.21 -76.22 9.56
CA THR A 923 19.50 -75.62 8.24
C THR A 923 18.41 -75.87 7.20
N GLN A 924 17.64 -76.95 7.35
CA GLN A 924 16.56 -77.30 6.44
C GLN A 924 15.26 -76.57 6.81
N PHE A 925 14.84 -75.64 5.94
CA PHE A 925 13.57 -74.91 5.96
C PHE A 925 13.45 -74.06 4.70
N THR A 926 12.24 -73.60 4.37
CA THR A 926 11.99 -72.58 3.34
C THR A 926 10.93 -71.60 3.84
N ILE A 927 11.22 -70.28 3.78
CA ILE A 927 10.22 -69.23 4.01
C ILE A 927 9.61 -68.84 2.67
N THR A 928 8.30 -69.03 2.51
CA THR A 928 7.64 -68.92 1.19
C THR A 928 7.56 -67.48 0.68
N THR A 929 7.19 -66.54 1.56
CA THR A 929 7.00 -65.12 1.24
C THR A 929 7.62 -64.27 2.35
N PRO A 930 8.95 -64.11 2.39
CA PRO A 930 9.61 -63.47 3.52
C PRO A 930 9.26 -61.98 3.64
N SER A 931 8.79 -61.32 2.59
CA SER A 931 8.42 -59.90 2.60
C SER A 931 6.98 -59.60 3.02
N ALA A 932 6.19 -60.62 3.39
CA ALA A 932 4.79 -60.46 3.79
C ALA A 932 4.65 -60.52 5.32
N ALA A 933 3.65 -59.81 5.87
CA ALA A 933 3.34 -59.86 7.31
C ALA A 933 3.02 -61.30 7.77
N GLN A 934 2.30 -62.05 6.94
CA GLN A 934 2.04 -63.47 7.12
C GLN A 934 2.82 -64.31 6.10
N THR A 935 3.49 -65.37 6.55
CA THR A 935 4.27 -66.26 5.69
C THR A 935 4.20 -67.71 6.19
N THR A 936 4.37 -68.67 5.28
CA THR A 936 4.46 -70.09 5.63
C THR A 936 5.91 -70.55 5.56
N VAL A 937 6.37 -71.23 6.61
CA VAL A 937 7.64 -71.94 6.62
C VAL A 937 7.40 -73.42 6.37
N THR A 938 8.12 -74.00 5.40
CA THR A 938 7.97 -75.40 5.00
C THR A 938 9.29 -76.15 5.10
N GLY A 939 9.22 -77.49 5.03
CA GLY A 939 10.40 -78.35 5.06
C GLY A 939 11.08 -78.40 6.43
N LEU A 940 10.32 -78.16 7.51
CA LEU A 940 10.83 -78.20 8.88
C LEU A 940 11.19 -79.64 9.28
N VAL A 941 12.34 -79.80 9.96
CA VAL A 941 12.78 -81.05 10.59
C VAL A 941 12.78 -80.90 12.11
N GLN A 942 12.86 -82.01 12.84
CA GLN A 942 12.90 -81.99 14.30
C GLN A 942 13.97 -81.01 14.82
N GLY A 943 13.58 -80.13 15.75
CA GLY A 943 14.45 -79.11 16.31
C GLY A 943 13.70 -77.84 16.69
N VAL A 944 14.44 -76.85 17.19
CA VAL A 944 13.90 -75.55 17.60
C VAL A 944 14.44 -74.47 16.66
N TYR A 945 13.54 -73.76 15.99
CA TYR A 945 13.85 -72.65 15.10
C TYR A 945 13.53 -71.32 15.79
N GLN A 946 14.32 -70.28 15.49
CA GLN A 946 13.97 -68.90 15.81
C GLN A 946 13.92 -68.09 14.51
N PHE A 947 12.78 -67.46 14.27
CA PHE A 947 12.56 -66.54 13.17
C PHE A 947 12.43 -65.12 13.71
N VAL A 948 12.90 -64.13 12.96
CA VAL A 948 12.76 -62.72 13.27
C VAL A 948 11.93 -62.04 12.18
N LEU A 949 10.97 -61.22 12.60
CA LEU A 949 10.27 -60.26 11.77
C LEU A 949 10.94 -58.89 11.92
N THR A 950 11.38 -58.30 10.82
CA THR A 950 11.75 -56.89 10.76
C THR A 950 10.62 -56.09 10.11
N VAL A 951 10.15 -55.04 10.77
CA VAL A 951 9.14 -54.11 10.28
C VAL A 951 9.81 -52.78 9.99
N THR A 952 9.56 -52.19 8.81
CA THR A 952 10.08 -50.86 8.43
C THR A 952 8.93 -49.89 8.20
N ASP A 953 8.99 -48.70 8.77
CA ASP A 953 7.98 -47.65 8.57
C ASP A 953 8.18 -46.86 7.25
N ASN A 954 7.28 -45.92 6.97
CA ASN A 954 7.31 -45.07 5.78
C ASN A 954 8.38 -43.97 5.78
N ILE A 955 9.19 -43.86 6.83
CA ILE A 955 10.28 -42.88 7.00
C ILE A 955 11.65 -43.60 7.12
N GLY A 956 11.66 -44.93 7.15
CA GLY A 956 12.82 -45.80 7.10
C GLY A 956 13.32 -46.32 8.47
N ALA A 957 12.64 -46.06 9.59
CA ALA A 957 13.03 -46.69 10.85
C ALA A 957 12.50 -48.13 10.93
N THR A 958 13.20 -48.95 11.72
CA THR A 958 12.95 -50.39 11.78
C THR A 958 12.86 -50.89 13.21
N ASP A 959 11.97 -51.84 13.45
CA ASP A 959 11.90 -52.63 14.69
C ASP A 959 11.85 -54.13 14.39
N ARG A 960 12.18 -54.96 15.40
CA ARG A 960 12.29 -56.41 15.26
C ARG A 960 11.65 -57.15 16.42
N ASP A 961 10.96 -58.23 16.08
CA ASP A 961 10.46 -59.19 17.06
C ASP A 961 10.74 -60.63 16.60
N THR A 962 10.80 -61.57 17.53
CA THR A 962 11.19 -62.96 17.27
C THR A 962 10.10 -63.95 17.67
N VAL A 963 9.99 -65.04 16.93
CA VAL A 963 9.10 -66.16 17.22
C VAL A 963 9.87 -67.48 17.18
N GLN A 964 9.62 -68.34 18.18
CA GLN A 964 10.17 -69.68 18.27
C GLN A 964 9.22 -70.70 17.63
N VAL A 965 9.76 -71.63 16.85
CA VAL A 965 9.02 -72.78 16.32
C VAL A 965 9.68 -74.07 16.78
N THR A 966 8.99 -74.84 17.62
CA THR A 966 9.45 -76.15 18.10
C THR A 966 8.85 -77.26 17.24
N VAL A 967 9.70 -78.09 16.66
CA VAL A 967 9.32 -79.23 15.82
C VAL A 967 9.64 -80.52 16.58
N ASN A 968 8.61 -81.21 17.04
CA ASN A 968 8.73 -82.47 17.77
C ASN A 968 8.88 -83.66 16.79
N ALA A 969 9.55 -84.72 17.24
CA ALA A 969 9.62 -85.99 16.52
C ALA A 969 8.23 -86.60 16.31
N ALA A 970 8.10 -87.45 15.30
CA ALA A 970 6.90 -88.27 15.15
C ALA A 970 6.79 -89.24 16.35
N PRO A 971 5.59 -89.54 16.85
CA PRO A 971 5.41 -90.58 17.86
C PRO A 971 5.89 -91.94 17.31
N ASN A 972 6.74 -92.63 18.07
CA ASN A 972 7.23 -93.98 17.74
C ASN A 972 6.10 -95.02 17.79
N GLN A 973 6.02 -95.94 16.83
CA GLN A 973 5.06 -97.04 16.81
C GLN A 973 5.72 -98.35 17.23
N ALA A 974 5.16 -99.02 18.25
CA ALA A 974 5.75 -100.25 18.76
C ALA A 974 5.83 -101.37 17.67
N PRO A 975 6.90 -102.18 17.65
CA PRO A 975 7.06 -103.25 16.67
C PRO A 975 6.11 -104.41 16.96
N THR A 976 5.69 -105.11 15.92
CA THR A 976 4.89 -106.34 16.05
C THR A 976 5.81 -107.56 16.07
N ALA A 977 5.76 -108.34 17.15
CA ALA A 977 6.49 -109.60 17.30
C ALA A 977 5.64 -110.81 16.89
N ASN A 978 6.21 -111.73 16.12
CA ASN A 978 5.59 -113.01 15.76
C ASN A 978 6.53 -114.16 16.16
N ALA A 979 6.13 -114.97 17.14
CA ALA A 979 6.91 -116.10 17.65
C ALA A 979 6.85 -117.37 16.76
N GLY A 980 6.23 -117.30 15.59
CA GLY A 980 6.10 -118.45 14.69
C GLY A 980 5.03 -119.45 15.15
N VAL A 981 4.90 -120.54 14.39
CA VAL A 981 3.88 -121.57 14.64
C VAL A 981 4.31 -122.53 15.77
N ASN A 982 3.34 -123.08 16.49
CA ASN A 982 3.58 -124.15 17.45
C ASN A 982 4.20 -125.38 16.78
N GLN A 983 5.12 -126.05 17.47
CA GLN A 983 5.86 -127.20 16.95
C GLN A 983 5.61 -128.45 17.80
N THR A 984 5.66 -129.62 17.17
CA THR A 984 5.62 -130.92 17.83
C THR A 984 6.84 -131.72 17.39
N ILE A 985 7.60 -132.25 18.34
CA ILE A 985 8.75 -133.13 18.09
C ILE A 985 8.56 -134.46 18.84
N THR A 986 9.06 -135.57 18.29
CA THR A 986 8.99 -136.90 18.91
C THR A 986 10.35 -137.26 19.52
N LEU A 987 10.35 -137.84 20.72
CA LEU A 987 11.56 -138.16 21.49
C LEU A 987 12.39 -139.30 20.88
N GLN A 988 13.16 -138.95 19.86
CA GLN A 988 14.52 -139.37 19.52
C GLN A 988 15.34 -138.16 19.02
N VAL A 989 14.71 -136.98 18.97
CA VAL A 989 15.26 -135.66 18.66
C VAL A 989 15.00 -134.77 19.88
N SER A 990 16.05 -134.27 20.52
CA SER A 990 15.97 -133.42 21.73
C SER A 990 16.17 -131.92 21.43
N THR A 991 15.94 -131.53 20.18
CA THR A 991 16.14 -130.18 19.68
C THR A 991 14.94 -129.69 18.88
N ALA A 992 14.69 -128.38 18.90
CA ALA A 992 13.72 -127.70 18.05
C ALA A 992 14.32 -126.36 17.57
N THR A 993 13.87 -125.86 16.42
CA THR A 993 14.28 -124.53 15.91
C THR A 993 13.10 -123.60 16.01
N LEU A 994 13.19 -122.56 16.84
CA LEU A 994 12.20 -121.49 16.91
C LEU A 994 12.55 -120.46 15.84
N THR A 995 11.61 -120.16 14.95
CA THR A 995 11.76 -119.16 13.90
C THR A 995 10.65 -118.12 14.07
N GLY A 996 11.01 -116.96 14.59
CA GLY A 996 10.12 -115.82 14.72
C GLY A 996 10.52 -114.68 13.79
N SER A 997 9.70 -113.63 13.78
CA SER A 997 9.92 -112.41 13.01
C SER A 997 9.44 -111.18 13.78
N GLY A 998 9.95 -110.02 13.38
CA GLY A 998 9.52 -108.71 13.86
C GLY A 998 9.28 -107.79 12.67
N THR A 999 8.22 -106.99 12.73
CA THR A 999 7.96 -105.93 11.75
C THR A 999 7.68 -104.63 12.48
N ASP A 1000 8.30 -103.55 12.04
CA ASP A 1000 8.13 -102.21 12.59
C ASP A 1000 7.55 -101.29 11.50
N PRO A 1001 6.37 -100.67 11.74
CA PRO A 1001 5.74 -99.76 10.78
C PRO A 1001 6.46 -98.43 10.55
N ASP A 1002 7.25 -97.92 11.50
CA ASP A 1002 7.90 -96.61 11.40
C ASP A 1002 9.42 -96.63 11.58
N GLY A 1003 10.01 -97.80 11.79
CA GLY A 1003 11.45 -97.97 11.87
C GLY A 1003 11.98 -99.34 11.42
N THR A 1004 13.02 -99.79 12.11
CA THR A 1004 13.74 -101.04 11.88
C THR A 1004 13.89 -101.79 13.19
N ILE A 1005 13.87 -103.11 13.13
CA ILE A 1005 14.06 -103.94 14.32
C ILE A 1005 15.51 -103.84 14.81
N ALA A 1006 15.69 -103.29 16.01
CA ALA A 1006 16.98 -103.18 16.67
C ALA A 1006 17.43 -104.50 17.31
N SER A 1007 16.51 -105.29 17.90
CA SER A 1007 16.88 -106.58 18.52
C SER A 1007 15.73 -107.58 18.69
N TYR A 1008 16.11 -108.84 18.89
CA TYR A 1008 15.22 -109.96 19.22
C TYR A 1008 15.64 -110.56 20.57
N GLN A 1009 14.70 -111.14 21.31
CA GLN A 1009 15.00 -111.91 22.52
C GLN A 1009 14.00 -113.05 22.75
N TRP A 1010 14.49 -114.28 22.77
CA TRP A 1010 13.74 -115.47 23.14
C TRP A 1010 13.92 -115.79 24.62
N SER A 1011 12.81 -116.04 25.32
CA SER A 1011 12.83 -116.55 26.69
C SER A 1011 11.75 -117.60 26.91
N LYS A 1012 11.96 -118.49 27.88
CA LYS A 1012 10.97 -119.52 28.23
C LYS A 1012 9.95 -118.92 29.20
N ILE A 1013 8.68 -119.07 28.88
CA ILE A 1013 7.56 -118.74 29.76
C ILE A 1013 7.21 -119.94 30.66
N ALA A 1014 7.07 -121.13 30.06
CA ALA A 1014 6.62 -122.33 30.77
C ALA A 1014 7.17 -123.62 30.16
N GLY A 1015 7.09 -124.73 30.91
CA GLY A 1015 7.55 -126.06 30.52
C GLY A 1015 8.72 -126.58 31.35
N PRO A 1016 9.19 -127.82 31.09
CA PRO A 1016 10.23 -128.49 31.90
C PRO A 1016 11.51 -127.67 32.10
N ALA A 1017 12.20 -127.91 33.23
CA ALA A 1017 13.40 -127.15 33.61
C ALA A 1017 14.60 -127.36 32.67
N GLN A 1018 14.70 -128.54 32.05
CA GLN A 1018 15.76 -128.86 31.10
C GLN A 1018 15.44 -128.27 29.72
N PHE A 1019 16.21 -127.26 29.33
CA PHE A 1019 16.29 -126.69 27.99
C PHE A 1019 17.51 -125.77 27.91
N VAL A 1020 18.01 -125.51 26.71
CA VAL A 1020 18.99 -124.45 26.44
C VAL A 1020 18.56 -123.73 25.18
N VAL A 1021 18.33 -122.41 25.24
CA VAL A 1021 18.15 -121.57 24.06
C VAL A 1021 19.54 -121.17 23.57
N VAL A 1022 19.89 -121.56 22.35
CA VAL A 1022 21.28 -121.46 21.84
C VAL A 1022 21.66 -120.02 21.52
N SER A 1023 20.82 -119.33 20.75
CA SER A 1023 21.07 -117.96 20.27
C SER A 1023 19.85 -117.09 20.57
N PRO A 1024 19.55 -116.80 21.85
CA PRO A 1024 18.29 -116.16 22.24
C PRO A 1024 18.11 -114.78 21.62
N LEU A 1025 19.17 -114.13 21.13
CA LEU A 1025 19.12 -112.80 20.53
C LEU A 1025 18.86 -112.77 19.02
N ASN A 1026 18.68 -113.93 18.38
CA ASN A 1026 18.40 -114.03 16.95
C ASN A 1026 16.92 -114.32 16.70
N ALA A 1027 16.37 -113.80 15.59
CA ALA A 1027 15.00 -114.11 15.15
C ALA A 1027 14.76 -115.62 15.01
N GLN A 1028 15.79 -116.36 14.56
CA GLN A 1028 15.83 -117.82 14.55
C GLN A 1028 16.84 -118.33 15.58
N THR A 1029 16.41 -119.23 16.47
CA THR A 1029 17.26 -119.87 17.48
C THR A 1029 16.96 -121.36 17.61
N GLY A 1030 17.99 -122.15 17.91
CA GLY A 1030 17.81 -123.51 18.39
C GLY A 1030 17.42 -123.54 19.86
N VAL A 1031 16.63 -124.53 20.25
CA VAL A 1031 16.43 -124.96 21.64
C VAL A 1031 16.84 -126.41 21.74
N THR A 1032 17.72 -126.73 22.68
CA THR A 1032 18.29 -128.08 22.88
C THR A 1032 18.01 -128.60 24.29
N ASN A 1033 18.34 -129.86 24.55
CA ASN A 1033 18.12 -130.55 25.83
C ASN A 1033 16.62 -130.61 26.22
N LEU A 1034 15.74 -130.73 25.23
CA LEU A 1034 14.31 -130.88 25.46
C LEU A 1034 13.99 -132.30 25.96
N VAL A 1035 13.14 -132.40 26.98
CA VAL A 1035 12.56 -133.64 27.50
C VAL A 1035 11.05 -133.68 27.25
N GLN A 1036 10.38 -134.80 27.57
CA GLN A 1036 8.94 -134.92 27.41
C GLN A 1036 8.20 -133.78 28.14
N GLY A 1037 7.44 -132.97 27.40
CA GLY A 1037 6.63 -131.90 27.96
C GLY A 1037 6.23 -130.85 26.92
N VAL A 1038 5.38 -129.91 27.34
CA VAL A 1038 4.98 -128.75 26.55
C VAL A 1038 5.82 -127.56 27.00
N TYR A 1039 6.52 -126.92 26.06
CA TYR A 1039 7.30 -125.71 26.30
C TYR A 1039 6.60 -124.51 25.66
N GLN A 1040 6.61 -123.37 26.36
CA GLN A 1040 6.16 -122.09 25.82
C GLN A 1040 7.32 -121.10 25.84
N PHE A 1041 7.58 -120.47 24.70
CA PHE A 1041 8.59 -119.44 24.54
C PHE A 1041 7.94 -118.14 24.10
N VAL A 1042 8.48 -117.01 24.55
CA VAL A 1042 8.11 -115.66 24.08
C VAL A 1042 9.25 -115.08 23.28
N LEU A 1043 8.90 -114.41 22.19
CA LEU A 1043 9.79 -113.54 21.43
C LEU A 1043 9.46 -112.08 21.77
N THR A 1044 10.41 -111.36 22.36
CA THR A 1044 10.38 -109.91 22.50
C THR A 1044 11.14 -109.28 21.33
N VAL A 1045 10.55 -108.25 20.72
CA VAL A 1045 11.14 -107.49 19.61
C VAL A 1045 11.25 -106.03 20.04
N THR A 1046 12.39 -105.41 19.79
CA THR A 1046 12.66 -103.99 20.11
C THR A 1046 13.08 -103.26 18.84
N ASP A 1047 12.50 -102.09 18.59
CA ASP A 1047 12.77 -101.15 17.50
C ASP A 1047 13.88 -100.13 17.86
N ASN A 1048 14.21 -99.23 16.93
CA ASN A 1048 15.36 -98.32 17.00
C ASN A 1048 15.12 -96.98 17.69
#